data_AF-A0A5M9K1V2-F1
#
_entry.id   AF-A0A5M9K1V2-F1
#
_cell.length_a   1.000
_cell.length_b   1.000
_cell.length_c   1.000
_cell.angle_alpha   90.00
_cell.angle_beta   90.00
_cell.angle_gamma   90.00
#
_symmetry.space_group_name_H-M   'P 1'
#
loop_
_entity.id
_entity.type
_entity.pdbx_description
1 polymer ?
#
loop_
_entity_poly.entity_id
_entity_poly.type
_entity_poly.pdbx_seq_one_letter_code
_entity_poly.pdbx_strand_id
1 'polypeptide(L)'
;MLPTTTYSIILLLNYAAIGLSSPTTARKVQGNTWPSTYAALGDSYASGHGAGHYFLPNTPSGDNKKCFRFDGSYPVQLAHRLDTFGDIWHQDDQFKFVACSGNVLKDVPNQISKLNGQRFELVTLSISGNDFMFGNVVENCVYNYNVFNRNAKCSEARDKSSDLIDGNAIWDNYKKVVRRIMDNVVDPSHGILVITGYPEFFARIGNGPDHCVDKHFPIPGSGGVLNGNNLYPQVRNDLNSLVSTVNYHIQRDIVFDLSSEYGGRIQYIDIDSGYWRHRFCEPDKKDYIGANDPDTFFISLGSDLQENDLMGTIRTNVSLSAFVKDNSTAFNPAFNNTDLQTAEMFLPNAIHRSSVFHPKRDGHMMTMESIKRTVYGWRYAHQLGGTGPTMECFSTKIKPPNTVFPNDSEAAVSPVMILDLIRKTLCDNRCEVPVMPSGRKIKPQAVNVRKGTRGLCEISVALEGGSEAYGLRDQVQGGDPTLGSRGCPIILQNHSSSRFKAYDADKDNVSTMQSFENKIQSAIQAGNIPGAVTVASNGSGSYYYSKAHGLHSLKFGASEPLKTDGVFWIASCTKLLTAICALQCVENLQFTLDEDVARLLPELKDLEILQGFDPESGAPILVKATGYITLRQLLTHTSGLAYEKFTPELRKWRASRGEPTSLTAGTIEYRYKIPLMFEPGQAFQYSPGHDWAGKMIERANKMSLEQYMQRNIMAPLNIEDLTFHIEKNPSILSRYVDMAVREGGETPFGTAANPNGTLVYSEDKIWTQDQTDDCGGIGVYISIPSYQKVVHSITISDGKLLSAKMNDELFRGQLSDTQLAIVRASLQVDDPRAFFAPGLSKDTKLDHALGGMVVEEDISGRRRKGTMYWIGLPNLFWWADRKAGVSGFLWKSVGSNCR
;
A
#
# COMPACT_ATOMS: atom_id res chain seq x y z
N MET A 1 -44.65 50.00 -21.27
CA MET A 1 -45.41 50.24 -20.01
C MET A 1 -44.46 49.97 -18.86
N LEU A 2 -44.14 51.04 -18.13
CA LEU A 2 -43.50 51.10 -16.80
C LEU A 2 -44.39 50.42 -15.72
N PRO A 3 -44.04 50.30 -14.42
CA PRO A 3 -42.71 50.37 -13.75
C PRO A 3 -42.54 49.52 -12.44
N THR A 4 -41.31 49.57 -11.88
CA THR A 4 -40.94 49.71 -10.43
C THR A 4 -41.38 48.64 -9.40
N THR A 5 -40.65 48.31 -8.32
CA THR A 5 -40.18 49.25 -7.27
C THR A 5 -39.21 48.57 -6.26
N THR A 6 -38.13 49.32 -5.92
CA THR A 6 -37.46 49.52 -4.60
C THR A 6 -36.90 48.34 -3.78
N TYR A 7 -35.60 48.26 -3.44
CA TYR A 7 -34.64 49.15 -2.70
C TYR A 7 -34.54 48.85 -1.19
N SER A 8 -33.27 48.89 -0.71
CA SER A 8 -32.79 49.29 0.63
C SER A 8 -32.43 48.19 1.64
N ILE A 9 -31.37 48.26 2.48
CA ILE A 9 -30.30 49.24 2.77
C ILE A 9 -29.30 48.58 3.79
N ILE A 10 -27.99 48.68 3.51
CA ILE A 10 -26.86 49.15 4.37
C ILE A 10 -26.51 48.43 5.70
N LEU A 11 -25.24 47.99 5.84
CA LEU A 11 -24.21 48.74 6.61
C LEU A 11 -22.75 48.27 6.34
N LEU A 12 -21.99 49.21 5.77
CA LEU A 12 -20.53 49.34 5.83
C LEU A 12 -20.12 49.96 7.18
N LEU A 13 -18.85 49.74 7.57
CA LEU A 13 -17.94 50.46 8.51
C LEU A 13 -17.26 49.41 9.42
N ASN A 14 -15.96 49.12 9.33
CA ASN A 14 -14.84 50.04 9.40
C ASN A 14 -13.57 49.46 8.74
N TYR A 15 -12.96 50.26 7.85
CA TYR A 15 -11.53 50.26 7.56
C TYR A 15 -11.00 51.60 8.06
N ALA A 16 -10.17 51.60 9.12
CA ALA A 16 -9.13 52.60 9.41
C ALA A 16 -8.55 52.40 10.81
N ALA A 17 -7.45 51.65 10.90
CA ALA A 17 -6.42 51.87 11.91
C ALA A 17 -5.09 51.38 11.34
N ILE A 18 -4.43 52.26 10.58
CA ILE A 18 -3.01 52.15 10.28
C ILE A 18 -2.27 52.56 11.56
N GLY A 19 -1.71 51.59 12.26
CA GLY A 19 -0.75 51.78 13.33
C GLY A 19 0.60 51.26 12.88
N LEU A 20 1.52 52.19 12.59
CA LEU A 20 2.93 51.93 12.34
C LEU A 20 3.54 51.12 13.48
N SER A 21 4.06 49.93 13.19
CA SER A 21 5.18 49.35 13.93
C SER A 21 6.18 48.75 12.95
N SER A 22 7.44 49.07 13.21
CA SER A 22 8.65 48.90 12.42
C SER A 22 8.85 47.49 11.85
N PRO A 23 9.70 47.33 10.80
CA PRO A 23 10.11 46.00 10.34
C PRO A 23 10.83 45.32 11.50
N THR A 24 10.16 44.37 12.15
CA THR A 24 10.84 43.40 12.99
C THR A 24 11.68 42.56 12.04
N THR A 25 12.92 43.03 11.88
CA THR A 25 14.12 42.23 11.65
C THR A 25 13.81 40.75 11.70
N ALA A 26 14.03 40.06 10.58
CA ALA A 26 14.22 38.62 10.55
C ALA A 26 15.10 38.25 11.75
N ARG A 27 14.46 37.76 12.81
CA ARG A 27 15.17 37.27 13.98
C ARG A 27 15.83 36.01 13.46
N LYS A 28 17.15 36.06 13.24
CA LYS A 28 17.97 34.87 13.19
C LYS A 28 17.57 34.02 14.40
N VAL A 29 16.79 32.96 14.20
CA VAL A 29 16.61 31.94 15.23
C VAL A 29 17.84 31.05 15.15
N GLN A 30 18.89 31.54 15.79
CA GLN A 30 20.01 30.73 16.21
C GLN A 30 19.53 29.99 17.47
N GLY A 31 19.31 28.69 17.34
CA GLY A 31 18.97 27.78 18.45
C GLY A 31 17.47 27.59 18.69
N ASN A 32 16.96 26.36 18.47
CA ASN A 32 16.20 25.66 19.51
C ASN A 32 15.94 24.19 19.13
N THR A 33 16.40 23.33 20.03
CA THR A 33 16.15 21.89 20.14
C THR A 33 14.66 21.64 20.36
N TRP A 34 13.93 21.20 19.32
CA TRP A 34 12.52 20.78 19.45
C TRP A 34 12.40 19.26 19.25
N PRO A 35 11.63 18.54 20.09
CA PRO A 35 10.98 19.04 21.30
C PRO A 35 11.99 19.25 22.45
N SER A 36 11.78 20.31 23.22
CA SER A 36 12.52 20.71 24.42
C SER A 36 11.84 20.25 25.72
N THR A 37 10.57 19.88 25.65
CA THR A 37 9.80 19.30 26.78
C THR A 37 9.03 18.07 26.32
N TYR A 38 9.09 16.99 27.09
CA TYR A 38 8.43 15.71 26.82
C TYR A 38 7.70 15.17 28.07
N ALA A 39 6.43 14.78 27.94
CA ALA A 39 5.72 14.01 28.96
C ALA A 39 5.26 12.66 28.44
N ALA A 40 5.49 11.60 29.21
CA ALA A 40 5.06 10.24 28.89
C ALA A 40 3.95 9.78 29.84
N LEU A 41 2.75 9.58 29.28
CA LEU A 41 1.53 9.10 29.95
C LEU A 41 1.23 7.67 29.49
N GLY A 42 0.57 6.87 30.32
CA GLY A 42 0.12 5.54 29.91
C GLY A 42 0.14 4.46 30.98
N ASP A 43 0.00 3.22 30.52
CA ASP A 43 -0.09 2.00 31.31
C ASP A 43 1.27 1.26 31.41
N SER A 44 1.20 -0.04 31.68
CA SER A 44 2.31 -0.98 31.76
C SER A 44 3.20 -1.00 30.51
N TYR A 45 2.65 -0.72 29.34
CA TYR A 45 3.44 -0.65 28.10
C TYR A 45 4.31 0.60 28.09
N ALA A 46 3.74 1.78 28.34
CA ALA A 46 4.53 3.02 28.41
C ALA A 46 5.52 3.03 29.58
N SER A 47 5.22 2.36 30.70
CA SER A 47 6.17 2.21 31.80
C SER A 47 7.35 1.28 31.49
N GLY A 48 7.30 0.57 30.35
CA GLY A 48 8.27 -0.42 29.89
C GLY A 48 8.40 -1.60 30.83
N HIS A 49 7.28 -2.11 31.33
CA HIS A 49 7.27 -3.14 32.37
C HIS A 49 8.10 -4.36 31.93
N GLY A 50 9.29 -4.55 32.53
CA GLY A 50 10.18 -5.65 32.16
C GLY A 50 11.20 -5.38 31.06
N ALA A 51 11.39 -4.12 30.65
CA ALA A 51 12.43 -3.71 29.70
C ALA A 51 13.56 -2.99 30.44
N GLY A 52 14.69 -3.67 30.65
CA GLY A 52 15.83 -3.14 31.40
C GLY A 52 15.65 -3.21 32.93
N HIS A 53 16.20 -2.24 33.65
CA HIS A 53 16.18 -2.20 35.11
C HIS A 53 14.96 -1.47 35.63
N TYR A 54 14.37 -2.03 36.67
CA TYR A 54 13.43 -1.31 37.50
C TYR A 54 14.13 -0.15 38.20
N PHE A 55 13.54 1.04 38.11
CA PHE A 55 13.96 2.18 38.91
C PHE A 55 12.76 2.79 39.65
N LEU A 56 13.03 3.26 40.87
CA LEU A 56 12.14 4.13 41.61
C LEU A 56 12.49 5.56 41.22
N PRO A 57 11.67 6.28 40.43
CA PRO A 57 11.83 7.72 40.37
C PRO A 57 11.62 8.27 41.78
N ASN A 58 12.28 9.38 42.12
CA ASN A 58 12.10 10.10 43.38
C ASN A 58 10.64 10.55 43.55
N THR A 59 9.76 9.65 43.99
CA THR A 59 8.38 9.96 44.34
C THR A 59 8.36 10.46 45.79
N PRO A 60 7.73 11.62 46.06
CA PRO A 60 7.43 12.04 47.42
C PRO A 60 6.74 10.89 48.17
N SER A 61 7.27 10.57 49.34
CA SER A 61 6.80 9.53 50.24
C SER A 61 5.28 9.63 50.48
N GLY A 62 4.50 8.65 50.01
CA GLY A 62 3.07 8.55 50.37
C GLY A 62 2.16 7.74 49.45
N ASP A 63 2.57 7.42 48.21
CA ASP A 63 1.70 6.69 47.28
C ASP A 63 1.75 5.17 47.60
N ASN A 64 0.77 4.67 48.36
CA ASN A 64 0.62 3.25 48.74
C ASN A 64 0.36 2.29 47.55
N LYS A 65 0.45 2.76 46.30
CA LYS A 65 0.49 1.92 45.10
C LYS A 65 1.85 2.06 44.43
N LYS A 66 2.70 1.03 44.54
CA LYS A 66 4.03 1.03 43.93
C LYS A 66 3.89 1.08 42.40
N CYS A 67 4.19 2.24 41.83
CA CYS A 67 4.24 2.44 40.39
C CYS A 67 5.58 1.91 39.85
N PHE A 68 5.56 0.96 38.90
CA PHE A 68 6.78 0.40 38.32
C PHE A 68 7.13 1.08 37.00
N ARG A 69 8.41 1.45 36.84
CA ARG A 69 8.99 2.05 35.63
C ARG A 69 10.37 1.48 35.37
N PHE A 70 10.73 1.34 34.10
CA PHE A 70 11.98 0.71 33.69
C PHE A 70 12.78 1.55 32.69
N ASP A 71 14.11 1.49 32.81
CA ASP A 71 15.05 2.33 32.05
C ASP A 71 15.15 1.94 30.56
N GLY A 72 14.75 0.71 30.21
CA GLY A 72 14.63 0.23 28.83
C GLY A 72 13.30 0.58 28.18
N SER A 73 12.43 1.37 28.81
CA SER A 73 11.14 1.79 28.24
C SER A 73 11.31 2.75 27.05
N TYR A 74 10.37 2.73 26.10
CA TYR A 74 10.43 3.63 24.93
C TYR A 74 10.50 5.12 25.32
N PRO A 75 9.83 5.62 26.39
CA PRO A 75 9.97 7.02 26.78
C PRO A 75 11.38 7.40 27.20
N VAL A 76 12.04 6.55 27.99
CA VAL A 76 13.43 6.78 28.45
C VAL A 76 14.39 6.72 27.26
N GLN A 77 14.21 5.74 26.38
CA GLN A 77 15.01 5.63 25.15
C GLN A 77 14.82 6.84 24.23
N LEU A 78 13.58 7.32 24.07
CA LEU A 78 13.27 8.48 23.22
C LEU A 78 13.88 9.76 23.78
N ALA A 79 13.77 9.97 25.10
CA ALA A 79 14.38 11.12 25.78
C ALA A 79 15.91 11.12 25.59
N HIS A 80 16.57 9.97 25.68
CA HIS A 80 18.01 9.86 25.41
C HIS A 80 18.39 10.11 23.94
N ARG A 81 17.50 9.86 22.99
CA ARG A 81 17.79 9.86 21.54
C ARG A 81 17.40 11.14 20.81
N LEU A 82 16.67 12.03 21.46
CA LEU A 82 16.28 13.30 20.87
C LEU A 82 17.38 14.38 20.99
N ASP A 83 18.51 14.11 21.67
CA ASP A 83 19.66 15.01 21.89
C ASP A 83 19.30 16.40 22.47
N THR A 84 18.03 16.61 22.82
CA THR A 84 17.45 17.86 23.29
C THR A 84 17.34 17.91 24.82
N PHE A 85 17.36 16.74 25.47
CA PHE A 85 17.22 16.55 26.90
C PHE A 85 18.61 16.23 27.47
N GLY A 86 19.03 16.94 28.53
CA GLY A 86 20.32 16.71 29.19
C GLY A 86 20.35 15.41 30.01
N ASP A 87 20.87 15.47 31.23
CA ASP A 87 20.76 14.33 32.15
C ASP A 87 19.29 14.12 32.57
N ILE A 88 18.65 13.12 31.96
CA ILE A 88 17.22 12.80 32.16
C ILE A 88 16.90 12.34 33.58
N TRP A 89 17.91 12.00 34.40
CA TRP A 89 17.72 11.52 35.77
C TRP A 89 17.70 12.64 36.81
N HIS A 90 18.13 13.86 36.43
CA HIS A 90 18.29 15.00 37.34
C HIS A 90 17.62 16.30 36.84
N GLN A 91 17.01 16.30 35.65
CA GLN A 91 16.32 17.46 35.07
C GLN A 91 14.81 17.26 35.04
N ASP A 92 14.18 17.41 36.20
CA ASP A 92 12.75 17.12 36.39
C ASP A 92 11.83 17.91 35.45
N ASP A 93 12.21 19.09 34.95
CA ASP A 93 11.28 19.96 34.20
C ASP A 93 11.25 19.73 32.69
N GLN A 94 12.21 19.02 32.08
CA GLN A 94 12.22 18.81 30.62
C GLN A 94 11.60 17.48 30.20
N PHE A 95 11.71 16.44 31.03
CA PHE A 95 11.12 15.14 30.78
C PHE A 95 10.32 14.67 32.01
N LYS A 96 9.00 14.51 31.87
CA LYS A 96 8.14 13.95 32.92
C LYS A 96 7.67 12.54 32.53
N PHE A 97 8.20 11.53 33.22
CA PHE A 97 7.79 10.15 33.05
C PHE A 97 6.74 9.75 34.10
N VAL A 98 5.46 9.86 33.75
CA VAL A 98 4.34 9.66 34.70
C VAL A 98 3.48 8.42 34.39
N ALA A 99 3.66 7.80 33.22
CA ALA A 99 3.08 6.49 32.88
C ALA A 99 3.36 5.45 33.96
N CYS A 100 2.45 4.51 34.16
CA CYS A 100 2.52 3.64 35.32
C CYS A 100 1.93 2.25 35.07
N SER A 101 2.68 1.23 35.49
CA SER A 101 2.22 -0.16 35.48
C SER A 101 0.85 -0.34 36.16
N GLY A 102 -0.04 -1.09 35.53
CA GLY A 102 -1.38 -1.40 36.04
C GLY A 102 -2.38 -0.26 35.98
N ASN A 103 -2.02 0.89 35.39
CA ASN A 103 -2.98 1.98 35.17
C ASN A 103 -3.94 1.66 34.03
N VAL A 104 -5.15 2.17 34.19
CA VAL A 104 -6.23 2.13 33.18
C VAL A 104 -6.62 3.56 32.79
N LEU A 105 -7.50 3.73 31.80
CA LEU A 105 -7.94 5.04 31.31
C LEU A 105 -8.38 6.00 32.42
N LYS A 106 -9.09 5.51 33.43
CA LYS A 106 -9.56 6.33 34.58
C LYS A 106 -8.44 6.87 35.46
N ASP A 107 -7.23 6.32 35.38
CA ASP A 107 -6.08 6.76 36.17
C ASP A 107 -5.26 7.86 35.49
N VAL A 108 -5.44 8.06 34.17
CA VAL A 108 -4.73 9.10 33.40
C VAL A 108 -4.95 10.52 33.98
N PRO A 109 -6.15 10.92 34.45
CA PRO A 109 -6.32 12.17 35.20
C PRO A 109 -5.36 12.37 36.39
N ASN A 110 -5.01 11.30 37.11
CA ASN A 110 -4.04 11.37 38.21
C ASN A 110 -2.60 11.47 37.69
N GLN A 111 -2.30 10.94 36.49
CA GLN A 111 -1.01 11.17 35.85
C GLN A 111 -0.89 12.63 35.38
N ILE A 112 -1.97 13.21 34.85
CA ILE A 112 -2.03 14.63 34.46
C ILE A 112 -1.80 15.54 35.68
N SER A 113 -2.38 15.22 36.85
CA SER A 113 -2.16 16.05 38.05
C SER A 113 -0.70 16.03 38.52
N LYS A 114 0.02 14.91 38.34
CA LYS A 114 1.46 14.79 38.63
C LYS A 114 2.35 15.67 37.73
N LEU A 115 1.81 16.21 36.63
CA LEU A 115 2.49 17.18 35.76
C LEU A 115 2.38 18.63 36.29
N ASN A 116 1.66 18.87 37.40
CA ASN A 116 1.57 20.17 38.08
C ASN A 116 1.18 21.35 37.17
N GLY A 117 0.36 21.10 36.15
CA GLY A 117 -0.10 22.11 35.21
C GLY A 117 0.90 22.51 34.11
N GLN A 118 2.08 21.89 34.09
CA GLN A 118 3.09 22.10 33.06
C GLN A 118 2.57 21.67 31.68
N ARG A 119 2.95 22.41 30.63
CA ARG A 119 2.68 22.10 29.23
C ARG A 119 3.93 21.58 28.53
N PHE A 120 3.75 20.66 27.58
CA PHE A 120 4.81 19.92 26.91
C PHE A 120 4.67 19.95 25.40
N GLU A 121 5.80 20.06 24.71
CA GLU A 121 5.85 20.09 23.24
C GLU A 121 5.67 18.70 22.62
N LEU A 122 6.10 17.65 23.32
CA LEU A 122 5.81 16.26 22.98
C LEU A 122 5.07 15.61 24.15
N VAL A 123 3.96 14.95 23.86
CA VAL A 123 3.29 14.05 24.80
C VAL A 123 3.11 12.70 24.13
N THR A 124 3.47 11.60 24.79
CA THR A 124 3.13 10.25 24.31
C THR A 124 2.10 9.60 25.20
N LEU A 125 1.19 8.82 24.61
CA LEU A 125 0.17 8.07 25.30
C LEU A 125 0.09 6.64 24.77
N SER A 126 0.24 5.67 25.67
CA SER A 126 -0.13 4.26 25.45
C SER A 126 -1.01 3.82 26.62
N ILE A 127 -2.32 3.70 26.41
CA ILE A 127 -3.29 3.37 27.46
C ILE A 127 -4.46 2.61 26.84
N SER A 128 -5.03 1.67 27.62
CA SER A 128 -6.28 0.91 27.44
C SER A 128 -6.11 -0.62 27.43
N GLY A 129 -4.88 -1.14 27.28
CA GLY A 129 -4.64 -2.59 27.29
C GLY A 129 -5.11 -3.28 28.57
N ASN A 130 -4.96 -2.60 29.72
CA ASN A 130 -5.48 -3.07 31.01
C ASN A 130 -7.01 -2.98 31.11
N ASP A 131 -7.62 -1.98 30.47
CA ASP A 131 -9.07 -1.80 30.44
C ASP A 131 -9.76 -2.94 29.65
N PHE A 132 -9.10 -3.50 28.64
CA PHE A 132 -9.56 -4.65 27.85
C PHE A 132 -9.16 -6.00 28.44
N MET A 133 -8.59 -6.03 29.64
CA MET A 133 -8.20 -7.26 30.34
C MET A 133 -7.21 -8.16 29.58
N PHE A 134 -6.29 -7.57 28.80
CA PHE A 134 -5.30 -8.36 28.06
C PHE A 134 -4.45 -9.27 28.96
N GLY A 135 -4.15 -8.86 30.19
CA GLY A 135 -3.49 -9.75 31.17
C GLY A 135 -4.25 -11.05 31.44
N ASN A 136 -5.58 -10.98 31.57
CA ASN A 136 -6.45 -12.15 31.79
C ASN A 136 -6.52 -13.05 30.55
N VAL A 137 -6.54 -12.45 29.36
CA VAL A 137 -6.49 -13.18 28.09
C VAL A 137 -5.20 -14.03 28.02
N VAL A 138 -4.06 -13.44 28.40
CA VAL A 138 -2.75 -14.10 28.36
C VAL A 138 -2.64 -15.22 29.38
N GLU A 139 -3.09 -14.96 30.61
CA GLU A 139 -3.10 -15.94 31.69
C GLU A 139 -3.85 -17.21 31.29
N ASN A 140 -5.00 -17.05 30.64
CA ASN A 140 -5.88 -18.17 30.30
C ASN A 140 -5.59 -18.81 28.94
N CYS A 141 -5.10 -18.03 27.95
CA CYS A 141 -4.88 -18.52 26.59
C CYS A 141 -3.44 -18.92 26.28
N VAL A 142 -2.44 -18.32 26.94
CA VAL A 142 -1.02 -18.54 26.65
C VAL A 142 -0.34 -19.39 27.71
N TYR A 143 -0.46 -18.99 28.99
CA TYR A 143 0.16 -19.72 30.11
C TYR A 143 -0.73 -20.83 30.66
N ASN A 144 -2.02 -20.79 30.33
CA ASN A 144 -2.95 -21.87 30.59
C ASN A 144 -2.98 -22.27 32.08
N TYR A 145 -3.13 -21.27 32.95
CA TYR A 145 -3.00 -21.40 34.40
C TYR A 145 -3.98 -22.42 35.00
N ASN A 146 -5.21 -22.47 34.48
CA ASN A 146 -6.23 -23.36 35.00
C ASN A 146 -6.05 -24.79 34.46
N VAL A 147 -5.82 -25.78 35.32
CA VAL A 147 -5.62 -27.16 34.90
C VAL A 147 -6.89 -27.86 34.40
N PHE A 148 -8.08 -27.32 34.71
CA PHE A 148 -9.39 -27.87 34.33
C PHE A 148 -10.15 -26.91 33.39
N ASN A 149 -10.80 -27.46 32.35
CA ASN A 149 -11.63 -26.71 31.39
C ASN A 149 -10.93 -25.53 30.69
N ARG A 150 -9.68 -25.77 30.30
CA ARG A 150 -8.70 -24.82 29.74
C ARG A 150 -9.21 -24.01 28.54
N ASN A 151 -9.75 -24.69 27.52
CA ASN A 151 -10.26 -24.03 26.32
C ASN A 151 -11.45 -23.09 26.63
N ALA A 152 -12.36 -23.52 27.51
CA ALA A 152 -13.49 -22.69 27.89
C ALA A 152 -13.04 -21.44 28.66
N LYS A 153 -12.01 -21.54 29.50
CA LYS A 153 -11.45 -20.39 30.23
C LYS A 153 -10.72 -19.41 29.32
N CYS A 154 -9.99 -19.90 28.32
CA CYS A 154 -9.43 -19.03 27.29
C CYS A 154 -10.55 -18.35 26.47
N SER A 155 -11.57 -19.09 26.04
CA SER A 155 -12.72 -18.49 25.33
C SER A 155 -13.39 -17.42 26.17
N GLU A 156 -13.74 -17.72 27.42
CA GLU A 156 -14.37 -16.78 28.36
C GLU A 156 -13.54 -15.49 28.54
N ALA A 157 -12.21 -15.62 28.60
CA ALA A 157 -11.32 -14.47 28.72
C ALA A 157 -11.32 -13.61 27.45
N ARG A 158 -11.32 -14.22 26.26
CA ARG A 158 -11.38 -13.51 24.97
C ARG A 158 -12.73 -12.86 24.75
N ASP A 159 -13.82 -13.56 25.04
CA ASP A 159 -15.19 -13.07 24.87
C ASP A 159 -15.39 -11.82 25.73
N LYS A 160 -14.97 -11.85 27.00
CA LYS A 160 -15.00 -10.67 27.88
C LYS A 160 -14.15 -9.51 27.38
N SER A 161 -12.97 -9.79 26.79
CA SER A 161 -12.11 -8.76 26.21
C SER A 161 -12.78 -8.11 25.00
N SER A 162 -13.35 -8.93 24.10
CA SER A 162 -14.12 -8.47 22.93
C SER A 162 -15.31 -7.63 23.35
N ASP A 163 -16.11 -8.07 24.32
CA ASP A 163 -17.28 -7.32 24.82
C ASP A 163 -16.90 -5.93 25.35
N LEU A 164 -15.73 -5.83 26.01
CA LEU A 164 -15.21 -4.55 26.49
C LEU A 164 -14.72 -3.65 25.35
N ILE A 165 -14.12 -4.23 24.31
CA ILE A 165 -13.67 -3.52 23.09
C ILE A 165 -14.87 -3.01 22.30
N ASP A 166 -15.92 -3.82 22.16
CA ASP A 166 -17.14 -3.48 21.41
C ASP A 166 -18.03 -2.46 22.17
N GLY A 167 -17.76 -2.25 23.46
CA GLY A 167 -18.51 -1.32 24.30
C GLY A 167 -18.18 0.16 24.03
N ASN A 168 -19.12 0.91 23.47
CA ASN A 168 -18.94 2.35 23.15
C ASN A 168 -18.48 3.25 24.32
N ALA A 169 -18.87 2.90 25.57
CA ALA A 169 -18.61 3.75 26.74
C ALA A 169 -17.11 3.96 27.04
N ILE A 170 -16.27 2.96 26.73
CA ILE A 170 -14.83 3.08 26.96
C ILE A 170 -14.18 4.06 25.98
N TRP A 171 -14.58 4.04 24.71
CA TRP A 171 -14.08 4.93 23.67
C TRP A 171 -14.53 6.37 23.89
N ASP A 172 -15.75 6.60 24.35
CA ASP A 172 -16.21 7.92 24.78
C ASP A 172 -15.39 8.47 25.94
N ASN A 173 -15.03 7.62 26.90
CA ASN A 173 -14.15 8.02 28.00
C ASN A 173 -12.70 8.24 27.53
N TYR A 174 -12.22 7.46 26.58
CA TYR A 174 -10.92 7.66 25.94
C TYR A 174 -10.86 9.04 25.26
N LYS A 175 -11.90 9.41 24.48
CA LYS A 175 -12.01 10.75 23.88
C LYS A 175 -11.91 11.86 24.93
N LYS A 176 -12.60 11.72 26.07
CA LYS A 176 -12.53 12.69 27.18
C LYS A 176 -11.13 12.79 27.76
N VAL A 177 -10.42 11.68 27.90
CA VAL A 177 -9.03 11.65 28.36
C VAL A 177 -8.12 12.36 27.36
N VAL A 178 -8.24 12.08 26.06
CA VAL A 178 -7.42 12.74 25.03
C VAL A 178 -7.67 14.23 24.97
N ARG A 179 -8.93 14.68 25.01
CA ARG A 179 -9.24 16.12 25.12
C ARG A 179 -8.59 16.74 26.35
N ARG A 180 -8.71 16.07 27.51
CA ARG A 180 -8.08 16.57 28.74
C ARG A 180 -6.56 16.68 28.61
N ILE A 181 -5.89 15.76 27.92
CA ILE A 181 -4.46 15.82 27.64
C ILE A 181 -4.15 16.99 26.69
N MET A 182 -4.88 17.12 25.58
CA MET A 182 -4.67 18.20 24.61
C MET A 182 -4.88 19.59 25.25
N ASP A 183 -5.91 19.75 26.07
CA ASP A 183 -6.26 21.03 26.68
C ASP A 183 -5.35 21.39 27.87
N ASN A 184 -4.87 20.39 28.61
CA ASN A 184 -4.19 20.59 29.90
C ASN A 184 -2.71 20.18 29.94
N VAL A 185 -2.18 19.54 28.91
CA VAL A 185 -0.82 19.00 28.93
C VAL A 185 -0.06 19.34 27.67
N VAL A 186 -0.68 19.23 26.49
CA VAL A 186 -0.01 19.55 25.23
C VAL A 186 0.13 21.06 25.09
N ASP A 187 1.30 21.53 24.69
CA ASP A 187 1.53 22.93 24.39
C ASP A 187 0.55 23.40 23.28
N PRO A 188 -0.28 24.43 23.53
CA PRO A 188 -1.33 24.83 22.61
C PRO A 188 -0.82 25.48 21.32
N SER A 189 0.43 25.98 21.30
CA SER A 189 0.98 26.71 20.17
C SER A 189 1.61 25.80 19.11
N HIS A 190 2.36 24.78 19.54
CA HIS A 190 3.05 23.87 18.60
C HIS A 190 3.32 22.46 19.14
N GLY A 191 2.72 22.10 20.28
CA GLY A 191 2.87 20.78 20.87
C GLY A 191 2.08 19.69 20.13
N ILE A 192 2.54 18.46 20.24
CA ILE A 192 1.87 17.27 19.68
C ILE A 192 1.59 16.20 20.73
N LEU A 193 0.49 15.49 20.53
CA LEU A 193 0.18 14.23 21.22
C LEU A 193 0.40 13.07 20.25
N VAL A 194 1.22 12.12 20.66
CA VAL A 194 1.47 10.88 19.95
C VAL A 194 0.82 9.73 20.71
N ILE A 195 -0.20 9.12 20.12
CA ILE A 195 -0.87 7.94 20.67
C ILE A 195 -0.34 6.71 19.94
N THR A 196 0.22 5.74 20.68
CA THR A 196 0.71 4.49 20.10
C THR A 196 -0.40 3.44 20.10
N GLY A 197 -0.45 2.62 19.06
CA GLY A 197 -1.13 1.32 19.13
C GLY A 197 -0.37 0.32 20.01
N TYR A 198 -0.78 -0.94 19.96
CA TYR A 198 -0.11 -2.07 20.59
C TYR A 198 0.38 -3.06 19.51
N PRO A 199 1.55 -3.69 19.70
CA PRO A 199 1.99 -4.77 18.82
C PRO A 199 1.21 -6.07 19.08
N GLU A 200 0.92 -6.81 18.02
CA GLU A 200 0.39 -8.17 18.03
C GLU A 200 1.39 -9.13 18.72
N PHE A 201 0.87 -10.11 19.46
CA PHE A 201 1.69 -10.99 20.30
C PHE A 201 2.41 -12.08 19.51
N PHE A 202 1.78 -12.58 18.44
CA PHE A 202 2.27 -13.69 17.64
C PHE A 202 2.60 -13.26 16.22
N ALA A 203 3.58 -13.94 15.62
CA ALA A 203 3.85 -13.85 14.20
C ALA A 203 2.63 -14.29 13.39
N ARG A 204 2.41 -13.63 12.26
CA ARG A 204 1.33 -13.99 11.33
C ARG A 204 1.66 -15.32 10.67
N ILE A 205 0.64 -16.16 10.53
CA ILE A 205 0.79 -17.54 10.09
C ILE A 205 0.93 -17.54 8.58
N GLY A 206 2.13 -17.82 8.08
CA GLY A 206 2.43 -17.92 6.65
C GLY A 206 2.28 -19.34 6.11
N ASN A 207 2.50 -19.51 4.81
CA ASN A 207 2.36 -20.78 4.08
C ASN A 207 3.47 -21.82 4.35
N GLY A 208 4.24 -21.66 5.44
CA GLY A 208 5.35 -22.53 5.83
C GLY A 208 5.00 -23.48 7.00
N PRO A 209 5.90 -24.42 7.37
CA PRO A 209 5.71 -25.28 8.52
C PRO A 209 5.61 -24.44 9.81
N ASP A 210 4.46 -24.52 10.47
CA ASP A 210 4.21 -23.79 11.69
C ASP A 210 4.76 -24.56 12.90
N HIS A 211 5.92 -24.12 13.40
CA HIS A 211 6.63 -24.74 14.52
C HIS A 211 5.99 -24.46 15.88
N CYS A 212 4.90 -23.68 15.92
CA CYS A 212 4.19 -23.28 17.12
C CYS A 212 2.89 -24.05 17.39
N VAL A 213 2.47 -24.93 16.48
CA VAL A 213 1.18 -25.67 16.55
C VAL A 213 1.02 -26.53 17.80
N ASP A 214 2.13 -26.91 18.46
CA ASP A 214 2.20 -27.77 19.65
C ASP A 214 2.89 -27.09 20.86
N LYS A 215 3.17 -25.80 20.77
CA LYS A 215 3.84 -25.05 21.84
C LYS A 215 2.82 -24.63 22.90
N HIS A 216 3.22 -24.76 24.15
CA HIS A 216 2.47 -24.34 25.32
C HIS A 216 3.45 -23.85 26.40
N PHE A 217 3.01 -22.98 27.31
CA PHE A 217 3.85 -22.43 28.38
C PHE A 217 3.37 -22.90 29.76
N PRO A 218 3.58 -24.19 30.15
CA PRO A 218 3.12 -24.69 31.42
C PRO A 218 3.94 -24.09 32.58
N ILE A 219 3.26 -23.76 33.68
CA ILE A 219 3.94 -23.33 34.92
C ILE A 219 4.52 -24.56 35.63
N PRO A 220 5.84 -24.62 35.90
CA PRO A 220 6.45 -25.74 36.62
C PRO A 220 5.78 -25.98 37.99
N GLY A 221 5.42 -27.23 38.29
CA GLY A 221 4.80 -27.60 39.57
C GLY A 221 3.27 -27.60 39.60
N SER A 222 2.59 -27.15 38.54
CA SER A 222 1.12 -27.12 38.43
C SER A 222 0.47 -28.47 38.06
N GLY A 223 1.25 -29.56 37.94
CA GLY A 223 0.74 -30.88 37.50
C GLY A 223 0.36 -30.97 36.01
N GLY A 224 0.56 -29.90 35.24
CA GLY A 224 0.08 -29.74 33.88
C GLY A 224 0.95 -30.31 32.75
N VAL A 225 1.52 -31.51 32.90
CA VAL A 225 2.25 -32.20 31.81
C VAL A 225 1.29 -32.97 30.87
N LEU A 226 0.00 -33.00 31.19
CA LEU A 226 -1.00 -33.77 30.45
C LEU A 226 -2.02 -32.81 29.80
N ASN A 227 -1.81 -32.52 28.51
CA ASN A 227 -2.69 -31.81 27.57
C ASN A 227 -3.03 -30.34 27.89
N GLY A 228 -2.16 -29.41 27.47
CA GLY A 228 -2.42 -27.97 27.45
C GLY A 228 -3.19 -27.50 26.19
N ASN A 229 -3.71 -26.27 26.22
CA ASN A 229 -4.19 -25.58 25.02
C ASN A 229 -2.96 -25.29 24.17
N ASN A 230 -2.82 -25.94 23.02
CA ASN A 230 -1.75 -25.59 22.12
C ASN A 230 -2.04 -24.22 21.51
N LEU A 231 -0.98 -23.45 21.22
CA LEU A 231 -1.05 -22.20 20.46
C LEU A 231 -1.36 -22.48 18.98
N TYR A 232 -2.47 -23.18 18.75
CA TYR A 232 -2.98 -23.48 17.43
C TYR A 232 -3.17 -22.18 16.64
N PRO A 233 -3.07 -22.26 15.30
CA PRO A 233 -3.25 -21.12 14.43
C PRO A 233 -4.43 -20.22 14.79
N GLN A 234 -5.59 -20.83 15.05
CA GLN A 234 -6.80 -20.10 15.40
C GLN A 234 -6.66 -19.28 16.68
N VAL A 235 -6.09 -19.86 17.75
CA VAL A 235 -5.95 -19.16 19.03
C VAL A 235 -5.03 -17.95 18.88
N ARG A 236 -3.91 -18.08 18.17
CA ARG A 236 -2.99 -16.97 17.93
C ARG A 236 -3.60 -15.87 17.06
N ASN A 237 -4.33 -16.25 16.01
CA ASN A 237 -5.05 -15.30 15.17
C ASN A 237 -6.12 -14.54 15.97
N ASP A 238 -6.88 -15.22 16.81
CA ASP A 238 -7.90 -14.59 17.65
C ASP A 238 -7.28 -13.61 18.66
N LEU A 239 -6.12 -13.96 19.24
CA LEU A 239 -5.38 -13.08 20.16
C LEU A 239 -4.81 -11.85 19.47
N ASN A 240 -4.25 -12.00 18.27
CA ASN A 240 -3.81 -10.88 17.44
C ASN A 240 -4.99 -10.01 16.99
N SER A 241 -6.15 -10.62 16.72
CA SER A 241 -7.37 -9.93 16.32
C SER A 241 -7.82 -8.94 17.40
N LEU A 242 -7.84 -9.34 18.67
CA LEU A 242 -8.16 -8.43 19.80
C LEU A 242 -7.27 -7.17 19.81
N VAL A 243 -5.96 -7.33 19.57
CA VAL A 243 -5.02 -6.20 19.49
C VAL A 243 -5.30 -5.32 18.28
N SER A 244 -5.49 -5.93 17.11
CA SER A 244 -5.75 -5.21 15.86
C SER A 244 -7.05 -4.39 15.92
N THR A 245 -8.09 -4.92 16.58
CA THR A 245 -9.36 -4.23 16.79
C THR A 245 -9.19 -3.03 17.72
N VAL A 246 -8.45 -3.17 18.83
CA VAL A 246 -8.12 -2.04 19.71
C VAL A 246 -7.38 -0.94 18.95
N ASN A 247 -6.35 -1.30 18.17
CA ASN A 247 -5.60 -0.36 17.36
C ASN A 247 -6.48 0.39 16.34
N TYR A 248 -7.39 -0.34 15.69
CA TYR A 248 -8.36 0.23 14.77
C TYR A 248 -9.27 1.25 15.46
N HIS A 249 -9.81 0.93 16.64
CA HIS A 249 -10.63 1.86 17.41
C HIS A 249 -9.83 3.10 17.89
N ILE A 250 -8.57 2.95 18.32
CA ILE A 250 -7.71 4.09 18.65
C ILE A 250 -7.53 4.99 17.42
N GLN A 251 -7.21 4.41 16.26
CA GLN A 251 -6.97 5.19 15.05
C GLN A 251 -8.24 5.87 14.52
N ARG A 252 -9.35 5.13 14.42
CA ARG A 252 -10.62 5.60 13.87
C ARG A 252 -11.41 6.44 14.87
N ASP A 253 -11.70 5.89 16.05
CA ASP A 253 -12.64 6.55 16.96
C ASP A 253 -11.96 7.60 17.82
N ILE A 254 -10.64 7.55 18.02
CA ILE A 254 -9.96 8.54 18.86
C ILE A 254 -9.20 9.55 18.01
N VAL A 255 -8.25 9.09 17.20
CA VAL A 255 -7.36 10.01 16.46
C VAL A 255 -8.08 10.69 15.32
N PHE A 256 -8.78 9.95 14.45
CA PHE A 256 -9.48 10.54 13.31
C PHE A 256 -10.60 11.49 13.76
N ASP A 257 -11.45 11.07 14.70
CA ASP A 257 -12.53 11.90 15.23
C ASP A 257 -12.04 13.22 15.85
N LEU A 258 -10.93 13.18 16.60
CA LEU A 258 -10.40 14.37 17.30
C LEU A 258 -9.39 15.17 16.45
N SER A 259 -8.94 14.66 15.31
CA SER A 259 -7.87 15.30 14.50
C SER A 259 -8.27 16.70 14.05
N SER A 260 -9.53 16.88 13.62
CA SER A 260 -10.07 18.17 13.17
C SER A 260 -10.19 19.20 14.31
N GLU A 261 -10.49 18.73 15.53
CA GLU A 261 -10.66 19.57 16.73
C GLU A 261 -9.34 20.24 17.13
N TYR A 262 -8.21 19.57 16.87
CA TYR A 262 -6.88 20.02 17.29
C TYR A 262 -5.90 20.30 16.15
N GLY A 263 -6.39 20.42 14.92
CA GLY A 263 -5.58 20.83 13.76
C GLY A 263 -4.49 19.82 13.40
N GLY A 264 -4.78 18.52 13.50
CA GLY A 264 -3.84 17.44 13.18
C GLY A 264 -2.74 17.20 14.22
N ARG A 265 -2.77 17.87 15.39
CA ARG A 265 -1.73 17.72 16.43
C ARG A 265 -1.80 16.41 17.24
N ILE A 266 -2.81 15.58 16.98
CA ILE A 266 -2.94 14.22 17.51
C ILE A 266 -2.46 13.26 16.43
N GLN A 267 -1.40 12.51 16.71
CA GLN A 267 -0.75 11.58 15.80
C GLN A 267 -0.93 10.15 16.30
N TYR A 268 -1.44 9.26 15.45
CA TYR A 268 -1.43 7.82 15.71
C TYR A 268 -0.15 7.21 15.16
N ILE A 269 0.46 6.29 15.90
CA ILE A 269 1.59 5.49 15.42
C ILE A 269 1.24 4.02 15.50
N ASP A 270 1.18 3.38 14.33
CA ASP A 270 1.14 1.93 14.24
C ASP A 270 2.54 1.37 14.52
N ILE A 271 2.75 0.98 15.76
CA ILE A 271 4.01 0.37 16.19
C ILE A 271 4.09 -1.11 15.78
N ASP A 272 2.97 -1.79 15.52
CA ASP A 272 2.93 -3.22 15.19
C ASP A 272 3.74 -3.56 13.92
N SER A 273 3.70 -2.66 12.93
CA SER A 273 4.46 -2.76 11.68
C SER A 273 5.98 -2.83 11.86
N GLY A 274 6.51 -2.29 12.95
CA GLY A 274 7.93 -2.28 13.28
C GLY A 274 8.40 -3.52 14.05
N TYR A 275 7.49 -4.40 14.46
CA TYR A 275 7.79 -5.56 15.33
C TYR A 275 8.10 -6.86 14.55
N TRP A 276 8.38 -6.78 13.25
CA TRP A 276 8.82 -7.93 12.46
C TRP A 276 10.07 -8.58 13.08
N ARG A 277 10.05 -9.90 13.27
CA ARG A 277 11.07 -10.70 13.99
C ARG A 277 11.15 -10.44 15.49
N HIS A 278 10.26 -9.64 16.04
CA HIS A 278 10.17 -9.38 17.46
C HIS A 278 8.95 -10.05 18.13
N ARG A 279 8.27 -10.93 17.40
CA ARG A 279 7.09 -11.68 17.87
C ARG A 279 7.42 -13.12 18.20
N PHE A 280 6.54 -13.75 18.98
CA PHE A 280 6.62 -15.19 19.22
C PHE A 280 6.07 -15.95 18.00
N CYS A 281 6.65 -17.10 17.67
CA CYS A 281 6.37 -17.94 16.49
C CYS A 281 6.92 -17.41 15.16
N GLU A 282 7.99 -16.62 15.18
CA GLU A 282 8.61 -16.10 13.94
C GLU A 282 9.40 -17.21 13.20
N PRO A 283 9.32 -17.33 11.86
CA PRO A 283 9.86 -18.47 11.11
C PRO A 283 11.35 -18.78 11.32
N ASP A 284 12.15 -17.76 11.67
CA ASP A 284 13.60 -17.86 11.86
C ASP A 284 14.02 -17.89 13.35
N LYS A 285 13.06 -17.94 14.27
CA LYS A 285 13.33 -17.87 15.71
C LYS A 285 13.15 -19.22 16.40
N LYS A 286 14.00 -19.46 17.39
CA LYS A 286 13.95 -20.67 18.22
C LYS A 286 13.16 -20.38 19.48
N ASP A 287 11.85 -20.36 19.32
CA ASP A 287 10.87 -20.03 20.35
C ASP A 287 10.53 -21.25 21.23
N TYR A 288 11.54 -21.83 21.88
CA TYR A 288 11.35 -22.94 22.81
C TYR A 288 11.16 -22.46 24.25
N ILE A 289 10.48 -23.28 25.08
CA ILE A 289 10.35 -23.06 26.52
C ILE A 289 11.76 -22.96 27.13
N GLY A 290 12.17 -21.76 27.51
CA GLY A 290 13.47 -21.45 28.12
C GLY A 290 14.34 -20.50 27.30
N ALA A 291 13.90 -20.14 26.09
CA ALA A 291 14.62 -19.19 25.24
C ALA A 291 14.60 -17.78 25.86
N ASN A 292 15.79 -17.21 26.08
CA ASN A 292 15.99 -15.82 26.52
C ASN A 292 16.25 -14.94 25.30
N ASP A 293 15.36 -14.98 24.32
CA ASP A 293 15.51 -14.16 23.13
C ASP A 293 15.16 -12.70 23.51
N PRO A 294 16.14 -11.78 23.55
CA PRO A 294 15.91 -10.39 23.95
C PRO A 294 15.05 -9.63 22.94
N ASP A 295 14.84 -10.21 21.76
CA ASP A 295 14.10 -9.60 20.68
C ASP A 295 12.62 -10.06 20.66
N THR A 296 12.15 -11.05 21.42
CA THR A 296 10.74 -11.55 21.33
C THR A 296 9.81 -11.10 22.46
N PHE A 297 8.49 -11.25 22.24
CA PHE A 297 7.52 -11.33 23.34
C PHE A 297 7.75 -12.62 24.15
N PHE A 298 7.45 -12.57 25.44
CA PHE A 298 7.43 -13.69 26.41
C PHE A 298 8.79 -14.13 26.98
N ILE A 299 8.77 -14.48 28.27
CA ILE A 299 9.88 -15.09 29.01
C ILE A 299 9.42 -16.48 29.45
N SER A 300 10.28 -17.50 29.37
CA SER A 300 9.95 -18.80 29.95
C SER A 300 9.94 -18.75 31.49
N LEU A 301 8.85 -19.21 32.10
CA LEU A 301 8.72 -19.37 33.54
C LEU A 301 9.55 -20.58 34.00
N GLY A 302 10.88 -20.42 34.12
CA GLY A 302 11.78 -21.49 34.58
C GLY A 302 13.27 -21.28 34.37
N SER A 303 13.67 -20.19 33.72
CA SER A 303 15.06 -19.89 33.38
C SER A 303 15.61 -18.72 34.23
N ASP A 304 16.83 -18.87 34.76
CA ASP A 304 17.58 -17.83 35.49
C ASP A 304 18.05 -16.74 34.48
N LEU A 305 17.23 -15.72 34.19
CA LEU A 305 17.47 -14.84 33.03
C LEU A 305 17.60 -13.35 33.39
N GLN A 306 18.76 -12.91 33.86
CA GLN A 306 19.04 -11.47 33.92
C GLN A 306 19.22 -10.89 32.51
N GLU A 307 18.60 -9.74 32.23
CA GLU A 307 18.68 -9.00 30.94
C GLU A 307 20.09 -8.44 30.64
N ASN A 308 21.07 -8.69 31.52
CA ASN A 308 22.28 -7.91 31.67
C ASN A 308 23.61 -8.67 31.54
N ASP A 309 23.65 -9.91 31.04
CA ASP A 309 24.91 -10.69 30.98
C ASP A 309 25.93 -10.21 29.92
N LEU A 310 25.81 -8.96 29.46
CA LEU A 310 26.81 -8.26 28.66
C LEU A 310 27.13 -6.88 29.27
N MET A 311 27.74 -6.87 30.46
CA MET A 311 28.93 -6.06 30.79
C MET A 311 29.33 -6.24 32.28
N GLY A 312 30.43 -6.96 32.50
CA GLY A 312 31.27 -6.82 33.71
C GLY A 312 31.02 -7.82 34.85
N THR A 313 31.82 -8.89 34.86
CA THR A 313 32.26 -9.70 36.04
C THR A 313 31.42 -9.65 37.32
N ILE A 314 30.75 -10.76 37.67
CA ILE A 314 30.73 -11.38 39.02
C ILE A 314 30.44 -12.88 38.84
N ARG A 315 31.30 -13.73 39.45
CA ARG A 315 31.10 -15.18 39.61
C ARG A 315 30.03 -15.43 40.67
N THR A 316 29.21 -16.47 40.54
CA THR A 316 29.28 -17.70 41.36
C THR A 316 28.14 -18.68 41.03
N ASN A 317 28.51 -19.96 40.94
CA ASN A 317 27.65 -21.14 40.80
C ASN A 317 26.39 -21.11 41.68
N VAL A 318 25.22 -21.23 41.08
CA VAL A 318 24.02 -21.75 41.76
C VAL A 318 23.50 -22.94 40.94
N SER A 319 23.32 -24.07 41.63
CA SER A 319 22.83 -25.33 41.05
C SER A 319 21.32 -25.27 40.86
N LEU A 320 20.86 -25.57 39.64
CA LEU A 320 19.46 -25.65 39.20
C LEU A 320 18.54 -26.48 40.14
N SER A 321 19.11 -27.41 40.89
CA SER A 321 18.37 -28.29 41.81
C SER A 321 17.90 -27.61 43.10
N ALA A 322 18.48 -26.47 43.48
CA ALA A 322 18.06 -25.72 44.67
C ALA A 322 16.84 -24.81 44.40
N PHE A 323 16.67 -24.34 43.16
CA PHE A 323 15.61 -23.38 42.80
C PHE A 323 14.21 -23.99 42.75
N VAL A 324 14.12 -25.30 42.46
CA VAL A 324 12.84 -26.00 42.27
C VAL A 324 12.19 -26.38 43.61
N LYS A 325 12.94 -26.46 44.71
CA LYS A 325 12.42 -26.97 46.00
C LYS A 325 11.77 -25.92 46.91
N ASP A 326 12.14 -24.65 46.82
CA ASP A 326 11.72 -23.64 47.82
C ASP A 326 10.49 -22.80 47.43
N ASN A 327 9.95 -22.92 46.22
CA ASN A 327 8.89 -22.02 45.73
C ASN A 327 7.51 -22.67 45.51
N SER A 328 7.29 -23.90 45.99
CA SER A 328 5.98 -24.58 45.86
C SER A 328 4.85 -23.97 46.69
N THR A 329 5.14 -23.01 47.57
CA THR A 329 4.15 -22.38 48.47
C THR A 329 3.94 -20.87 48.24
N ALA A 330 4.69 -20.24 47.33
CA ALA A 330 4.62 -18.79 47.08
C ALA A 330 3.95 -18.40 45.74
N PHE A 331 3.30 -19.34 45.06
CA PHE A 331 2.47 -19.04 43.88
C PHE A 331 1.07 -18.60 44.34
N ASN A 332 0.86 -17.30 44.53
CA ASN A 332 -0.48 -16.75 44.77
C ASN A 332 -1.31 -16.84 43.45
N PRO A 333 -2.55 -17.38 43.44
CA PRO A 333 -3.12 -18.04 42.26
C PRO A 333 -3.94 -17.18 41.27
N ALA A 334 -3.79 -15.86 41.26
CA ALA A 334 -4.57 -14.99 40.38
C ALA A 334 -3.70 -13.86 39.83
N PHE A 335 -3.57 -13.75 38.50
CA PHE A 335 -3.10 -12.50 37.89
C PHE A 335 -4.27 -11.52 37.75
N ASN A 336 -4.89 -11.13 38.87
CA ASN A 336 -5.80 -9.99 38.80
C ASN A 336 -4.97 -8.70 38.63
N ASN A 337 -5.46 -7.76 37.82
CA ASN A 337 -4.88 -6.41 37.64
C ASN A 337 -4.61 -5.67 38.98
N THR A 338 -5.13 -6.15 40.10
CA THR A 338 -4.94 -5.63 41.46
C THR A 338 -3.76 -6.24 42.25
N ASP A 339 -3.28 -7.44 41.91
CA ASP A 339 -2.25 -8.16 42.71
C ASP A 339 -0.82 -7.62 42.52
N LEU A 340 -0.65 -6.65 41.61
CA LEU A 340 0.62 -5.93 41.36
C LEU A 340 1.02 -4.96 42.49
N GLN A 341 0.30 -4.93 43.61
CA GLN A 341 0.53 -3.95 44.69
C GLN A 341 1.44 -4.45 45.82
N THR A 342 1.76 -5.75 45.88
CA THR A 342 2.57 -6.30 46.99
C THR A 342 4.07 -6.32 46.65
N ALA A 343 4.87 -5.78 47.57
CA ALA A 343 6.32 -5.64 47.44
C ALA A 343 7.09 -6.98 47.45
N GLU A 344 6.46 -8.05 47.91
CA GLU A 344 7.13 -9.31 48.26
C GLU A 344 7.42 -10.21 47.05
N MET A 345 6.76 -10.00 45.91
CA MET A 345 6.96 -10.81 44.70
C MET A 345 8.16 -10.39 43.83
N PHE A 346 8.95 -9.38 44.23
CA PHE A 346 10.03 -8.84 43.41
C PHE A 346 11.37 -8.75 44.15
N LEU A 347 11.87 -9.91 44.59
CA LEU A 347 13.31 -10.09 44.79
C LEU A 347 14.06 -9.93 43.44
N PRO A 348 15.36 -9.62 43.41
CA PRO A 348 16.16 -9.37 42.19
C PRO A 348 16.07 -10.46 41.10
N ASN A 349 15.55 -11.65 41.43
CA ASN A 349 15.36 -12.78 40.52
C ASN A 349 13.88 -13.08 40.18
N ALA A 350 12.94 -12.18 40.52
CA ALA A 350 11.50 -12.40 40.39
C ALA A 350 10.79 -11.44 39.39
N ILE A 351 11.54 -10.47 38.84
CA ILE A 351 11.12 -9.58 37.74
C ILE A 351 10.66 -10.38 36.50
N HIS A 352 11.09 -11.63 36.35
CA HIS A 352 10.74 -12.52 35.23
C HIS A 352 9.24 -12.87 35.14
N ARG A 353 8.50 -12.85 36.26
CA ARG A 353 7.10 -13.35 36.27
C ARG A 353 6.03 -12.33 35.88
N SER A 354 6.35 -11.04 35.85
CA SER A 354 5.41 -9.97 35.43
C SER A 354 5.83 -9.30 34.11
N SER A 355 7.07 -9.52 33.67
CA SER A 355 7.62 -9.09 32.38
C SER A 355 7.31 -10.05 31.21
N VAL A 356 6.57 -11.12 31.49
CA VAL A 356 6.23 -12.21 30.57
C VAL A 356 5.33 -11.81 29.40
N PHE A 357 4.87 -10.56 29.33
CA PHE A 357 3.93 -10.10 28.30
C PHE A 357 4.21 -8.71 27.74
N HIS A 358 5.38 -8.17 28.03
CA HIS A 358 5.80 -6.88 27.52
C HIS A 358 7.05 -7.08 26.69
N PRO A 359 7.23 -6.29 25.62
CA PRO A 359 8.46 -6.35 24.86
C PRO A 359 9.64 -5.92 25.71
N LYS A 360 10.80 -6.52 25.45
CA LYS A 360 12.06 -6.16 26.07
C LYS A 360 12.61 -4.85 25.51
N ARG A 361 13.78 -4.44 26.00
CA ARG A 361 14.43 -3.18 25.62
C ARG A 361 14.49 -2.95 24.11
N ASP A 362 14.80 -3.98 23.32
CA ASP A 362 14.92 -3.86 21.86
C ASP A 362 13.56 -3.69 21.16
N GLY A 363 12.50 -4.34 21.64
CA GLY A 363 11.15 -4.05 21.16
C GLY A 363 10.72 -2.62 21.49
N HIS A 364 11.04 -2.11 22.69
CA HIS A 364 10.81 -0.69 23.03
C HIS A 364 11.65 0.28 22.18
N MET A 365 12.81 -0.16 21.67
CA MET A 365 13.61 0.62 20.71
C MET A 365 12.86 0.82 19.39
N MET A 366 12.15 -0.20 18.90
CA MET A 366 11.32 -0.09 17.69
C MET A 366 10.19 0.91 17.85
N THR A 367 9.50 0.87 19.00
CA THR A 367 8.48 1.87 19.35
C THR A 367 9.07 3.27 19.40
N MET A 368 10.24 3.43 20.02
CA MET A 368 10.95 4.71 20.08
C MET A 368 11.32 5.25 18.70
N GLU A 369 11.89 4.44 17.80
CA GLU A 369 12.28 4.86 16.45
C GLU A 369 11.08 5.27 15.59
N SER A 370 9.94 4.60 15.76
CA SER A 370 8.68 4.98 15.12
C SER A 370 8.16 6.33 15.63
N ILE A 371 8.21 6.58 16.95
CA ILE A 371 7.86 7.89 17.52
C ILE A 371 8.83 8.98 17.05
N LYS A 372 10.15 8.72 17.09
CA LYS A 372 11.20 9.67 16.70
C LYS A 372 11.02 10.14 15.25
N ARG A 373 10.71 9.24 14.32
CA ARG A 373 10.44 9.58 12.91
C ARG A 373 9.24 10.51 12.76
N THR A 374 8.12 10.21 13.43
CA THR A 374 6.92 11.06 13.42
C THR A 374 7.18 12.44 13.99
N VAL A 375 7.91 12.51 15.10
CA VAL A 375 8.30 13.78 15.75
C VAL A 375 9.16 14.63 14.80
N TYR A 376 10.20 14.06 14.17
CA TYR A 376 11.04 14.82 13.24
C TYR A 376 10.30 15.26 11.97
N GLY A 377 9.43 14.40 11.43
CA GLY A 377 8.58 14.77 10.30
C GLY A 377 7.67 15.95 10.63
N TRP A 378 7.07 15.93 11.82
CA TRP A 378 6.22 17.02 12.30
C TRP A 378 6.98 18.35 12.44
N ARG A 379 8.12 18.33 13.12
CA ARG A 379 9.00 19.50 13.32
C ARG A 379 9.34 20.16 12.00
N TYR A 380 9.73 19.35 11.03
CA TYR A 380 10.17 19.81 9.73
C TYR A 380 9.05 20.47 8.94
N ALA A 381 7.87 19.83 8.88
CA ALA A 381 6.73 20.32 8.12
C ALA A 381 6.10 21.60 8.72
N HIS A 382 6.11 21.75 10.05
CA HIS A 382 5.28 22.78 10.71
C HIS A 382 6.08 23.89 11.42
N GLN A 383 7.37 23.68 11.73
CA GLN A 383 8.17 24.68 12.46
C GLN A 383 9.33 25.26 11.65
N LEU A 384 9.88 24.50 10.70
CA LEU A 384 11.03 24.93 9.90
C LEU A 384 10.65 25.45 8.50
N GLY A 385 9.36 25.41 8.14
CA GLY A 385 8.81 26.07 6.95
C GLY A 385 9.44 25.67 5.61
N GLY A 386 10.08 24.51 5.50
CA GLY A 386 10.86 24.14 4.33
C GLY A 386 10.58 22.74 3.78
N THR A 387 10.58 22.63 2.45
CA THR A 387 10.76 21.39 1.69
C THR A 387 12.26 21.15 1.41
N GLY A 388 13.12 21.08 2.43
CA GLY A 388 14.46 20.43 2.36
C GLY A 388 15.58 21.20 1.65
N PRO A 389 16.87 21.02 2.06
CA PRO A 389 17.96 21.81 1.50
C PRO A 389 18.44 21.29 0.14
N THR A 390 18.65 22.20 -0.81
CA THR A 390 19.24 21.97 -2.14
C THR A 390 20.59 22.69 -2.27
N MET A 391 21.48 22.21 -3.15
CA MET A 391 22.85 22.73 -3.35
C MET A 391 22.86 24.03 -4.18
N GLU A 392 23.67 25.03 -3.83
CA GLU A 392 23.73 26.31 -4.57
C GLU A 392 25.10 26.57 -5.24
N CYS A 393 25.09 26.93 -6.52
CA CYS A 393 26.30 27.29 -7.27
C CYS A 393 26.35 28.79 -7.58
N PHE A 394 27.41 29.49 -7.15
CA PHE A 394 27.57 30.93 -7.34
C PHE A 394 28.22 31.27 -8.69
N SER A 395 27.53 30.97 -9.79
CA SER A 395 27.82 31.54 -11.11
C SER A 395 26.58 31.53 -11.99
N THR A 396 26.17 32.70 -12.51
CA THR A 396 24.99 32.84 -13.38
C THR A 396 25.24 32.46 -14.85
N LYS A 397 26.47 32.04 -15.20
CA LYS A 397 26.81 31.47 -16.51
C LYS A 397 27.83 30.36 -16.32
N ILE A 398 27.37 29.12 -16.38
CA ILE A 398 28.25 27.95 -16.43
C ILE A 398 29.09 28.06 -17.71
N LYS A 399 30.42 28.18 -17.59
CA LYS A 399 31.33 28.02 -18.73
C LYS A 399 31.59 26.52 -18.92
N PRO A 400 31.11 25.88 -19.99
CA PRO A 400 31.49 24.51 -20.29
C PRO A 400 32.98 24.47 -20.64
N PRO A 401 33.71 23.39 -20.31
CA PRO A 401 35.10 23.28 -20.71
C PRO A 401 35.19 23.18 -22.24
N ASN A 402 35.94 24.09 -22.87
CA ASN A 402 36.22 24.07 -24.32
C ASN A 402 37.21 22.96 -24.69
N THR A 403 36.86 21.70 -24.45
CA THR A 403 37.69 20.57 -24.92
C THR A 403 36.79 19.60 -25.67
N VAL A 404 36.81 19.69 -27.00
CA VAL A 404 36.25 18.68 -27.89
C VAL A 404 37.32 17.62 -28.08
N PHE A 405 37.08 16.39 -27.65
CA PHE A 405 37.98 15.28 -27.97
C PHE A 405 37.78 14.91 -29.45
N PRO A 406 38.86 14.78 -30.25
CA PRO A 406 38.74 14.39 -31.64
C PRO A 406 38.15 12.98 -31.76
N ASN A 407 37.24 12.78 -32.72
CA ASN A 407 36.46 11.56 -32.91
C ASN A 407 37.27 10.32 -33.36
N ASP A 408 38.57 10.43 -33.58
CA ASP A 408 39.37 9.38 -34.23
C ASP A 408 40.59 9.00 -33.38
N SER A 409 40.41 8.14 -32.37
CA SER A 409 41.39 7.12 -31.92
C SER A 409 40.92 6.42 -30.64
N GLU A 410 41.17 5.11 -30.56
CA GLU A 410 40.72 4.16 -29.53
C GLU A 410 41.31 4.36 -28.11
N ALA A 411 41.56 5.58 -27.66
CA ALA A 411 42.03 5.84 -26.30
C ALA A 411 40.83 6.00 -25.33
N ALA A 412 40.58 4.98 -24.51
CA ALA A 412 39.56 5.03 -23.46
C ALA A 412 39.85 6.16 -22.45
N VAL A 413 38.91 7.08 -22.28
CA VAL A 413 39.00 8.16 -21.28
C VAL A 413 39.00 7.55 -19.87
N SER A 414 40.08 7.76 -19.13
CA SER A 414 40.25 7.24 -17.77
C SER A 414 39.27 7.92 -16.78
N PRO A 415 38.68 7.20 -15.81
CA PRO A 415 37.86 7.78 -14.74
C PRO A 415 38.54 8.93 -13.98
N VAL A 416 39.88 8.91 -13.90
CA VAL A 416 40.69 9.96 -13.25
C VAL A 416 40.65 11.28 -14.03
N MET A 417 40.58 11.24 -15.37
CA MET A 417 40.45 12.44 -16.21
C MET A 417 39.05 13.06 -16.12
N ILE A 418 38.01 12.23 -16.00
CA ILE A 418 36.63 12.70 -15.78
C ILE A 418 36.50 13.33 -14.39
N LEU A 419 37.16 12.74 -13.38
CA LEU A 419 37.24 13.29 -12.03
C LEU A 419 37.91 14.67 -11.97
N ASP A 420 39.01 14.87 -12.69
CA ASP A 420 39.69 16.18 -12.76
C ASP A 420 38.85 17.22 -13.52
N LEU A 421 38.11 16.81 -14.55
CA LEU A 421 37.22 17.70 -15.30
C LEU A 421 36.02 18.17 -14.47
N ILE A 422 35.43 17.27 -13.67
CA ILE A 422 34.31 17.59 -12.75
C ILE A 422 34.80 18.47 -11.60
N ARG A 423 35.96 18.16 -10.98
CA ARG A 423 36.56 19.02 -9.95
C ARG A 423 36.85 20.41 -10.48
N LYS A 424 37.47 20.50 -11.66
CA LYS A 424 37.79 21.77 -12.30
C LYS A 424 36.53 22.57 -12.64
N THR A 425 35.49 21.92 -13.14
CA THR A 425 34.20 22.58 -13.46
C THR A 425 33.48 23.11 -12.21
N LEU A 426 33.48 22.35 -11.10
CA LEU A 426 32.87 22.79 -9.84
C LEU A 426 33.68 23.91 -9.16
N CYS A 427 35.01 23.86 -9.24
CA CYS A 427 35.89 24.93 -8.77
C CYS A 427 35.78 26.21 -9.62
N ASP A 428 35.74 26.08 -10.95
CA ASP A 428 35.65 27.21 -11.88
C ASP A 428 34.30 27.94 -11.77
N ASN A 429 33.24 27.24 -11.32
CA ASN A 429 31.90 27.80 -11.09
C ASN A 429 31.59 28.15 -9.62
N ARG A 430 32.59 28.05 -8.72
CA ARG A 430 32.50 28.41 -7.29
C ARG A 430 31.26 27.86 -6.56
N CYS A 431 30.97 26.58 -6.75
CA CYS A 431 29.85 25.93 -6.05
C CYS A 431 30.15 25.72 -4.56
N GLU A 432 29.23 26.10 -3.66
CA GLU A 432 29.34 25.91 -2.20
C GLU A 432 28.05 25.28 -1.63
N VAL A 433 28.17 24.37 -0.67
CA VAL A 433 27.00 23.92 0.12
C VAL A 433 26.70 24.99 1.18
N PRO A 434 25.43 25.41 1.41
CA PRO A 434 25.12 26.44 2.38
C PRO A 434 25.66 26.09 3.77
N VAL A 435 26.25 27.08 4.44
CA VAL A 435 26.90 26.92 5.75
C VAL A 435 25.88 26.41 6.78
N MET A 436 26.15 25.26 7.38
CA MET A 436 25.38 24.73 8.51
C MET A 436 25.35 25.76 9.66
N PRO A 437 24.33 25.76 10.54
CA PRO A 437 24.21 26.72 11.64
C PRO A 437 25.44 26.81 12.58
N SER A 438 26.33 25.82 12.54
CA SER A 438 27.60 25.75 13.26
C SER A 438 28.74 26.62 12.70
N GLY A 439 28.54 27.29 11.56
CA GLY A 439 29.53 28.21 10.97
C GLY A 439 30.75 27.54 10.32
N ARG A 440 30.84 26.20 10.31
CA ARG A 440 31.91 25.46 9.62
C ARG A 440 31.65 25.40 8.11
N LYS A 441 32.64 25.83 7.33
CA LYS A 441 32.69 25.60 5.88
C LYS A 441 33.18 24.19 5.60
N ILE A 442 32.38 23.41 4.88
CA ILE A 442 32.70 22.03 4.53
C ILE A 442 33.31 22.00 3.13
N LYS A 443 34.48 21.36 2.98
CA LYS A 443 35.14 21.19 1.67
C LYS A 443 35.02 19.72 1.22
N PRO A 444 34.78 19.46 -0.08
CA PRO A 444 34.76 18.10 -0.61
C PRO A 444 36.19 17.54 -0.68
N GLN A 445 36.44 16.42 0.01
CA GLN A 445 37.78 15.81 0.06
C GLN A 445 37.93 14.55 -0.80
N ALA A 446 36.92 13.69 -0.89
CA ALA A 446 37.03 12.49 -1.72
C ALA A 446 35.75 12.23 -2.51
N VAL A 447 35.90 11.81 -3.76
CA VAL A 447 34.79 11.36 -4.60
C VAL A 447 35.09 9.94 -5.04
N ASN A 448 34.24 9.00 -4.67
CA ASN A 448 34.38 7.59 -5.05
C ASN A 448 33.47 7.32 -6.25
N VAL A 449 34.02 6.70 -7.30
CA VAL A 449 33.26 6.34 -8.49
C VAL A 449 33.34 4.83 -8.67
N ARG A 450 32.18 4.16 -8.67
CA ARG A 450 32.10 2.73 -8.95
C ARG A 450 31.24 2.46 -10.16
N LYS A 451 31.55 1.38 -10.87
CA LYS A 451 30.74 0.89 -11.98
C LYS A 451 29.62 0.03 -11.41
N GLY A 452 28.39 0.52 -11.50
CA GLY A 452 27.19 -0.22 -11.08
C GLY A 452 26.83 -1.31 -12.08
N THR A 453 26.01 -2.25 -11.62
CA THR A 453 25.62 -3.52 -12.30
C THR A 453 24.81 -3.36 -13.61
N ARG A 454 24.71 -2.15 -14.18
CA ARG A 454 24.08 -1.91 -15.49
C ARG A 454 24.86 -0.95 -16.41
N GLY A 455 26.17 -0.82 -16.21
CA GLY A 455 26.99 0.06 -17.07
C GLY A 455 26.86 1.55 -16.76
N LEU A 456 26.18 1.91 -15.66
CA LEU A 456 26.11 3.27 -15.14
C LEU A 456 27.20 3.50 -14.08
N CYS A 457 27.79 4.70 -14.08
CA CYS A 457 28.76 5.11 -13.06
C CYS A 457 28.03 5.75 -11.87
N GLU A 458 28.32 5.24 -10.68
CA GLU A 458 27.85 5.76 -9.40
C GLU A 458 28.94 6.64 -8.80
N ILE A 459 28.61 7.89 -8.43
CA ILE A 459 29.57 8.87 -7.90
C ILE A 459 29.12 9.27 -6.48
N SER A 460 30.00 9.12 -5.49
CA SER A 460 29.74 9.45 -4.09
C SER A 460 30.77 10.44 -3.57
N VAL A 461 30.37 11.57 -2.99
CA VAL A 461 31.30 12.59 -2.44
C VAL A 461 31.34 12.51 -0.91
N ALA A 462 32.52 12.27 -0.36
CA ALA A 462 32.80 12.38 1.07
C ALA A 462 33.23 13.81 1.44
N LEU A 463 32.64 14.32 2.51
CA LEU A 463 32.86 15.64 3.08
C LEU A 463 33.74 15.52 4.34
N GLU A 464 34.66 16.46 4.56
CA GLU A 464 35.56 16.42 5.72
C GLU A 464 34.89 17.00 6.99
N GLY A 465 34.83 16.19 8.07
CA GLY A 465 34.51 16.65 9.43
C GLY A 465 33.20 16.12 10.04
N GLY A 466 33.22 14.86 10.50
CA GLY A 466 32.25 14.31 11.48
C GLY A 466 31.27 13.28 10.90
N SER A 467 31.13 12.17 11.61
CA SER A 467 30.35 10.95 11.30
C SER A 467 28.82 11.12 11.20
N GLU A 468 28.31 12.33 10.97
CA GLU A 468 26.87 12.67 11.02
C GLU A 468 26.33 13.40 9.78
N ALA A 469 27.07 13.47 8.67
CA ALA A 469 26.60 14.20 7.49
C ALA A 469 25.69 13.35 6.58
N TYR A 470 24.42 13.77 6.51
CA TYR A 470 23.40 13.45 5.50
C TYR A 470 23.94 13.02 4.13
N GLY A 471 23.54 11.82 3.69
CA GLY A 471 23.68 11.41 2.29
C GLY A 471 22.57 12.03 1.44
N LEU A 472 22.86 13.13 0.75
CA LEU A 472 22.06 13.59 -0.39
C LEU A 472 22.21 12.56 -1.53
N ARG A 473 21.10 11.96 -1.95
CA ARG A 473 21.01 11.08 -3.13
C ARG A 473 20.35 11.86 -4.27
N ASP A 474 21.12 12.64 -5.01
CA ASP A 474 20.67 13.17 -6.30
C ASP A 474 21.11 12.24 -7.43
N GLN A 475 20.14 11.70 -8.19
CA GLN A 475 20.40 11.02 -9.45
C GLN A 475 20.31 12.05 -10.58
N VAL A 476 21.41 12.23 -11.33
CA VAL A 476 21.40 12.96 -12.61
C VAL A 476 20.91 12.00 -13.70
N GLN A 477 19.82 12.32 -14.39
CA GLN A 477 19.33 11.58 -15.56
C GLN A 477 19.67 12.30 -16.87
N GLY A 478 20.28 11.58 -17.83
CA GLY A 478 20.35 11.96 -19.24
C GLY A 478 21.25 11.03 -20.07
N GLY A 479 20.68 10.35 -21.07
CA GLY A 479 21.42 9.61 -22.09
C GLY A 479 20.54 8.80 -23.07
N ASP A 480 20.69 9.05 -24.37
CA ASP A 480 20.05 8.40 -25.53
C ASP A 480 20.60 6.98 -25.78
N PRO A 481 19.75 5.95 -26.00
CA PRO A 481 20.16 4.56 -26.13
C PRO A 481 20.73 4.16 -27.52
N THR A 482 20.91 5.05 -28.48
CA THR A 482 21.38 4.67 -29.84
C THR A 482 22.89 4.59 -30.04
N LEU A 483 23.71 4.84 -29.01
CA LEU A 483 25.19 4.78 -29.12
C LEU A 483 25.76 3.52 -28.44
N GLY A 484 26.25 2.61 -29.27
CA GLY A 484 26.85 1.33 -28.87
C GLY A 484 28.09 1.48 -27.99
N SER A 485 28.35 0.42 -27.23
CA SER A 485 29.51 0.15 -26.37
C SER A 485 30.78 0.97 -26.64
N ARG A 486 31.00 2.03 -25.84
CA ARG A 486 32.28 2.53 -25.26
C ARG A 486 32.16 4.04 -24.92
N GLY A 487 32.34 4.39 -23.65
CA GLY A 487 32.46 5.79 -23.14
C GLY A 487 31.20 6.35 -22.48
N CYS A 488 31.33 6.97 -21.30
CA CYS A 488 30.24 7.65 -20.56
C CYS A 488 30.08 9.11 -21.01
N PRO A 489 28.94 9.53 -21.59
CA PRO A 489 28.62 10.95 -21.77
C PRO A 489 27.68 11.47 -20.67
N ILE A 490 27.91 12.69 -20.19
CA ILE A 490 27.02 13.43 -19.26
C ILE A 490 26.56 14.71 -19.99
N ILE A 491 25.25 14.95 -20.10
CA ILE A 491 24.67 16.20 -20.62
C ILE A 491 24.03 16.98 -19.47
N LEU A 492 24.44 18.23 -19.26
CA LEU A 492 23.82 19.15 -18.29
C LEU A 492 22.95 20.17 -19.05
N GLN A 493 21.64 20.18 -18.84
CA GLN A 493 20.73 21.18 -19.41
C GLN A 493 20.40 22.30 -18.41
N ASN A 494 20.36 23.53 -18.92
CA ASN A 494 20.26 24.78 -18.18
C ASN A 494 18.85 25.38 -18.34
N HIS A 495 18.11 25.60 -17.25
CA HIS A 495 16.86 26.37 -17.28
C HIS A 495 17.16 27.86 -17.05
N SER A 496 17.16 28.66 -18.11
CA SER A 496 16.97 30.11 -17.99
C SER A 496 16.22 30.71 -19.19
N SER A 497 15.03 31.23 -18.88
CA SER A 497 14.20 32.23 -19.58
C SER A 497 14.54 32.71 -21.00
N SER A 498 13.57 32.59 -21.91
CA SER A 498 13.20 33.68 -22.83
C SER A 498 11.77 33.55 -23.35
N ARG A 499 11.07 34.68 -23.35
CA ARG A 499 9.65 34.93 -23.61
C ARG A 499 9.13 34.39 -24.95
N PHE A 500 7.95 33.77 -24.94
CA PHE A 500 6.99 33.85 -26.04
C PHE A 500 5.58 34.09 -25.48
N LYS A 501 4.83 34.96 -26.16
CA LYS A 501 3.56 35.56 -25.72
C LYS A 501 2.50 34.49 -25.46
N ALA A 502 1.98 34.45 -24.24
CA ALA A 502 0.81 33.66 -23.86
C ALA A 502 -0.45 34.27 -24.47
N TYR A 503 -1.23 33.42 -25.14
CA TYR A 503 -2.67 33.59 -25.29
C TYR A 503 -3.31 33.04 -24.00
N ASP A 504 -4.21 33.81 -23.40
CA ASP A 504 -4.68 33.67 -22.02
C ASP A 504 -5.70 32.51 -21.85
N ALA A 505 -5.22 31.27 -21.86
CA ALA A 505 -6.06 30.05 -21.70
C ALA A 505 -5.61 29.10 -20.57
N ASP A 506 -4.58 29.46 -19.78
CA ASP A 506 -3.82 28.47 -18.97
C ASP A 506 -4.16 28.45 -17.46
N LYS A 507 -4.95 29.40 -16.94
CA LYS A 507 -5.27 29.44 -15.50
C LYS A 507 -6.36 28.44 -15.08
N ASP A 508 -7.30 28.13 -15.97
CA ASP A 508 -8.41 27.21 -15.66
C ASP A 508 -8.00 25.73 -15.79
N ASN A 509 -6.99 25.41 -16.62
CA ASN A 509 -6.52 24.02 -16.80
C ASN A 509 -5.60 23.54 -15.67
N VAL A 510 -4.74 24.41 -15.12
CA VAL A 510 -3.86 24.06 -13.99
C VAL A 510 -4.68 23.77 -12.72
N SER A 511 -5.72 24.57 -12.45
CA SER A 511 -6.63 24.35 -11.31
C SER A 511 -7.45 23.05 -11.45
N THR A 512 -7.80 22.66 -12.68
CA THR A 512 -8.58 21.45 -12.96
C THR A 512 -7.73 20.17 -12.87
N MET A 513 -6.47 20.19 -13.33
CA MET A 513 -5.56 19.04 -13.18
C MET A 513 -5.12 18.83 -11.73
N GLN A 514 -4.83 19.92 -11.01
CA GLN A 514 -4.53 19.83 -9.57
C GLN A 514 -5.76 19.34 -8.77
N SER A 515 -6.97 19.72 -9.18
CA SER A 515 -8.21 19.15 -8.63
C SER A 515 -8.35 17.64 -8.89
N PHE A 516 -7.91 17.14 -10.05
CA PHE A 516 -7.94 15.71 -10.39
C PHE A 516 -6.93 14.90 -9.58
N GLU A 517 -5.67 15.32 -9.52
CA GLU A 517 -4.64 14.65 -8.71
C GLU A 517 -5.01 14.64 -7.21
N ASN A 518 -5.56 15.75 -6.70
CA ASN A 518 -6.05 15.83 -5.32
C ASN A 518 -7.19 14.83 -5.06
N LYS A 519 -8.11 14.62 -6.00
CA LYS A 519 -9.18 13.62 -5.84
C LYS A 519 -8.63 12.18 -5.76
N ILE A 520 -7.63 11.85 -6.56
CA ILE A 520 -6.94 10.55 -6.47
C ILE A 520 -6.27 10.40 -5.11
N GLN A 521 -5.54 11.43 -4.67
CA GLN A 521 -4.86 11.42 -3.38
C GLN A 521 -5.85 11.29 -2.21
N SER A 522 -6.97 12.00 -2.24
CA SER A 522 -8.04 11.88 -1.23
C SER A 522 -8.68 10.49 -1.24
N ALA A 523 -8.87 9.88 -2.40
CA ALA A 523 -9.39 8.51 -2.49
C ALA A 523 -8.41 7.49 -1.90
N ILE A 524 -7.10 7.71 -2.04
CA ILE A 524 -6.07 6.88 -1.40
C ILE A 524 -6.06 7.08 0.11
N GLN A 525 -6.08 8.34 0.58
CA GLN A 525 -6.12 8.68 2.00
C GLN A 525 -7.38 8.15 2.70
N ALA A 526 -8.51 8.11 2.00
CA ALA A 526 -9.76 7.54 2.50
C ALA A 526 -9.79 6.01 2.48
N GLY A 527 -8.74 5.34 1.99
CA GLY A 527 -8.71 3.87 1.86
C GLY A 527 -9.65 3.32 0.77
N ASN A 528 -10.09 4.16 -0.17
CA ASN A 528 -11.01 3.76 -1.25
C ASN A 528 -10.27 3.08 -2.41
N ILE A 529 -9.01 3.42 -2.65
CA ILE A 529 -8.10 2.78 -3.60
C ILE A 529 -6.69 2.75 -2.97
N PRO A 530 -5.83 1.76 -3.26
CA PRO A 530 -4.48 1.74 -2.68
C PRO A 530 -3.46 2.57 -3.48
N GLY A 531 -3.78 2.85 -4.74
CA GLY A 531 -2.95 3.58 -5.67
C GLY A 531 -3.57 3.63 -7.06
N ALA A 532 -3.02 4.50 -7.89
CA ALA A 532 -3.45 4.70 -9.26
C ALA A 532 -2.27 5.08 -10.18
N VAL A 533 -2.29 4.57 -11.41
CA VAL A 533 -1.45 5.06 -12.51
C VAL A 533 -2.37 5.68 -13.54
N THR A 534 -2.05 6.90 -13.94
CA THR A 534 -2.83 7.66 -14.92
C THR A 534 -1.91 8.08 -16.05
N VAL A 535 -2.31 7.78 -17.28
CA VAL A 535 -1.58 8.17 -18.49
C VAL A 535 -2.56 8.75 -19.50
N ALA A 536 -2.21 9.87 -20.12
CA ALA A 536 -2.97 10.45 -21.22
C ALA A 536 -2.04 11.12 -22.23
N SER A 537 -2.44 11.10 -23.50
CA SER A 537 -1.72 11.78 -24.56
C SER A 537 -2.68 12.40 -25.56
N ASN A 538 -2.28 13.52 -26.15
CA ASN A 538 -2.95 14.03 -27.35
C ASN A 538 -2.31 13.43 -28.62
N GLY A 539 -3.02 13.52 -29.74
CA GLY A 539 -2.66 12.87 -30.99
C GLY A 539 -1.46 13.52 -31.69
N SER A 540 -1.13 14.78 -31.37
CA SER A 540 0.09 15.43 -31.87
C SER A 540 1.35 14.99 -31.10
N GLY A 541 1.19 14.33 -29.95
CA GLY A 541 2.29 14.05 -29.02
C GLY A 541 2.85 15.28 -28.29
N SER A 542 2.26 16.47 -28.49
CA SER A 542 2.70 17.69 -27.82
C SER A 542 2.33 17.73 -26.33
N TYR A 543 1.46 16.82 -25.89
CA TYR A 543 1.05 16.64 -24.51
C TYR A 543 1.10 15.17 -24.13
N TYR A 544 1.87 14.86 -23.09
CA TYR A 544 1.95 13.54 -22.47
C TYR A 544 1.89 13.71 -20.95
N TYR A 545 0.88 13.13 -20.33
CA TYR A 545 0.67 13.12 -18.90
C TYR A 545 0.87 11.69 -18.39
N SER A 546 1.68 11.52 -17.35
CA SER A 546 1.91 10.24 -16.68
C SER A 546 2.21 10.47 -15.20
N LYS A 547 1.37 9.92 -14.33
CA LYS A 547 1.49 10.03 -12.87
C LYS A 547 1.13 8.73 -12.19
N ALA A 548 1.82 8.45 -11.09
CA ALA A 548 1.52 7.36 -10.18
C ALA A 548 1.33 7.91 -8.77
N HIS A 549 0.31 7.42 -8.07
CA HIS A 549 -0.01 7.76 -6.69
C HIS A 549 -0.27 6.49 -5.88
N GLY A 550 0.06 6.50 -4.60
CA GLY A 550 -0.19 5.38 -3.68
C GLY A 550 0.91 4.32 -3.67
N LEU A 551 0.57 3.14 -3.19
CA LEU A 551 1.54 2.07 -2.91
C LEU A 551 1.57 1.02 -4.03
N HIS A 552 2.75 0.42 -4.18
CA HIS A 552 2.97 -0.72 -5.08
C HIS A 552 2.28 -2.00 -4.58
N SER A 553 1.98 -2.09 -3.29
CA SER A 553 1.30 -3.23 -2.68
C SER A 553 0.59 -2.80 -1.40
N LEU A 554 -0.52 -3.47 -1.06
CA LEU A 554 -1.11 -3.41 0.27
C LEU A 554 -0.60 -4.51 1.21
N LYS A 555 0.36 -5.33 0.75
CA LYS A 555 0.97 -6.34 1.60
C LYS A 555 1.55 -5.65 2.84
N PHE A 556 1.33 -6.26 4.00
CA PHE A 556 1.78 -5.70 5.27
C PHE A 556 3.29 -5.38 5.23
N GLY A 557 3.66 -4.17 5.63
CA GLY A 557 5.05 -3.66 5.57
C GLY A 557 5.47 -3.09 4.22
N ALA A 558 4.63 -3.15 3.17
CA ALA A 558 4.92 -2.51 1.90
C ALA A 558 4.90 -0.98 2.06
N SER A 559 6.03 -0.34 1.76
CA SER A 559 6.19 1.13 1.74
C SER A 559 6.66 1.64 0.39
N GLU A 560 6.86 0.72 -0.57
CA GLU A 560 7.33 1.08 -1.90
C GLU A 560 6.25 1.89 -2.64
N PRO A 561 6.59 3.10 -3.11
CA PRO A 561 5.65 3.89 -3.87
C PRO A 561 5.39 3.21 -5.21
N LEU A 562 4.13 3.28 -5.64
CA LEU A 562 3.75 2.89 -6.99
C LEU A 562 4.51 3.75 -8.00
N LYS A 563 5.05 3.10 -9.03
CA LYS A 563 5.76 3.78 -10.13
C LYS A 563 4.92 3.73 -11.40
N THR A 564 5.13 4.70 -12.28
CA THR A 564 4.44 4.78 -13.57
C THR A 564 4.77 3.60 -14.49
N ASP A 565 5.94 3.00 -14.32
CA ASP A 565 6.39 1.79 -15.02
C ASP A 565 6.08 0.49 -14.24
N GLY A 566 5.20 0.52 -13.24
CA GLY A 566 4.65 -0.69 -12.64
C GLY A 566 4.02 -1.58 -13.72
N VAL A 567 4.13 -2.89 -13.58
CA VAL A 567 3.54 -3.88 -14.48
C VAL A 567 2.27 -4.44 -13.85
N PHE A 568 1.20 -4.50 -14.62
CA PHE A 568 -0.12 -4.92 -14.15
C PHE A 568 -0.59 -6.11 -14.94
N TRP A 569 -1.28 -7.04 -14.27
CA TRP A 569 -2.19 -7.94 -14.98
C TRP A 569 -3.36 -7.12 -15.51
N ILE A 570 -3.47 -6.98 -16.84
CA ILE A 570 -4.43 -6.06 -17.46
C ILE A 570 -5.80 -6.70 -17.73
N ALA A 571 -5.99 -7.96 -17.34
CA ALA A 571 -7.24 -8.70 -17.52
C ALA A 571 -7.86 -8.46 -18.91
N SER A 572 -9.13 -8.07 -18.98
CA SER A 572 -9.87 -7.89 -20.22
C SER A 572 -9.43 -6.73 -21.11
N CYS A 573 -8.50 -5.86 -20.68
CA CYS A 573 -7.85 -4.93 -21.61
C CYS A 573 -6.99 -5.68 -22.66
N THR A 574 -6.60 -6.94 -22.38
CA THR A 574 -5.92 -7.82 -23.34
C THR A 574 -6.71 -7.97 -24.66
N LYS A 575 -8.04 -7.88 -24.61
CA LYS A 575 -8.93 -8.05 -25.77
C LYS A 575 -8.59 -7.10 -26.92
N LEU A 576 -8.24 -5.85 -26.63
CA LEU A 576 -7.85 -4.88 -27.66
C LEU A 576 -6.60 -5.35 -28.42
N LEU A 577 -5.60 -5.87 -27.70
CA LEU A 577 -4.35 -6.37 -28.29
C LEU A 577 -4.64 -7.55 -29.22
N THR A 578 -5.49 -8.47 -28.77
CA THR A 578 -5.90 -9.64 -29.58
C THR A 578 -6.73 -9.24 -30.79
N ALA A 579 -7.65 -8.26 -30.66
CA ALA A 579 -8.43 -7.74 -31.78
C ALA A 579 -7.54 -7.09 -32.85
N ILE A 580 -6.52 -6.33 -32.45
CA ILE A 580 -5.53 -5.77 -33.37
C ILE A 580 -4.79 -6.89 -34.10
N CYS A 581 -4.30 -7.91 -33.39
CA CYS A 581 -3.62 -9.05 -34.01
C CYS A 581 -4.53 -9.82 -34.99
N ALA A 582 -5.80 -10.02 -34.63
CA ALA A 582 -6.77 -10.67 -35.49
C ALA A 582 -7.01 -9.86 -36.77
N LEU A 583 -7.12 -8.53 -36.67
CA LEU A 583 -7.26 -7.66 -37.85
C LEU A 583 -5.98 -7.59 -38.70
N GLN A 584 -4.79 -7.70 -38.11
CA GLN A 584 -3.54 -7.88 -38.86
C GLN A 584 -3.56 -9.18 -39.68
N CYS A 585 -4.08 -10.28 -39.12
CA CYS A 585 -4.24 -11.54 -39.85
C CYS A 585 -5.29 -11.44 -40.96
N VAL A 586 -6.39 -10.70 -40.73
CA VAL A 586 -7.41 -10.42 -41.75
C VAL A 586 -6.85 -9.58 -42.89
N GLU A 587 -6.09 -8.54 -42.57
CA GLU A 587 -5.39 -7.69 -43.54
C GLU A 587 -4.40 -8.49 -44.40
N ASN A 588 -3.71 -9.46 -43.78
CA ASN A 588 -2.80 -10.37 -44.45
C ASN A 588 -3.50 -11.57 -45.13
N LEU A 589 -4.83 -11.56 -45.23
CA LEU A 589 -5.65 -12.59 -45.89
C LEU A 589 -5.43 -14.01 -45.35
N GLN A 590 -5.00 -14.16 -44.10
CA GLN A 590 -4.81 -15.46 -43.45
C GLN A 590 -6.16 -16.10 -43.06
N PHE A 591 -7.11 -15.24 -42.74
CA PHE A 591 -8.51 -15.54 -42.51
C PHE A 591 -9.37 -14.30 -42.74
N THR A 592 -10.70 -14.45 -42.74
CA THR A 592 -11.62 -13.30 -42.84
C THR A 592 -12.42 -13.13 -41.55
N LEU A 593 -13.10 -11.98 -41.41
CA LEU A 593 -13.98 -11.72 -40.26
C LEU A 593 -15.21 -12.64 -40.25
N ASP A 594 -15.66 -13.11 -41.41
CA ASP A 594 -16.99 -13.70 -41.59
C ASP A 594 -16.96 -15.16 -42.08
N GLU A 595 -15.79 -15.78 -42.24
CA GLU A 595 -15.70 -17.22 -42.51
C GLU A 595 -15.94 -18.06 -41.25
N ASP A 596 -16.22 -19.35 -41.45
CA ASP A 596 -16.35 -20.33 -40.37
C ASP A 596 -15.01 -20.55 -39.65
N VAL A 597 -15.00 -20.26 -38.34
CA VAL A 597 -13.81 -20.45 -37.51
C VAL A 597 -13.41 -21.92 -37.39
N ALA A 598 -14.31 -22.88 -37.62
CA ALA A 598 -14.04 -24.32 -37.52
C ALA A 598 -12.90 -24.79 -38.44
N ARG A 599 -12.59 -24.03 -39.51
CA ARG A 599 -11.41 -24.26 -40.35
C ARG A 599 -10.10 -24.26 -39.55
N LEU A 600 -10.00 -23.39 -38.55
CA LEU A 600 -8.84 -23.27 -37.67
C LEU A 600 -9.13 -23.74 -36.25
N LEU A 601 -10.39 -23.76 -35.83
CA LEU A 601 -10.88 -24.11 -34.49
C LEU A 601 -11.93 -25.22 -34.56
N PRO A 602 -11.57 -26.45 -35.00
CA PRO A 602 -12.51 -27.57 -35.13
C PRO A 602 -13.24 -27.90 -33.83
N GLU A 603 -12.72 -27.48 -32.67
CA GLU A 603 -13.35 -27.63 -31.36
C GLU A 603 -14.64 -26.84 -31.21
N LEU A 604 -14.80 -25.76 -31.99
CA LEU A 604 -16.00 -24.92 -32.01
C LEU A 604 -17.03 -25.37 -33.05
N LYS A 605 -16.74 -26.45 -33.78
CA LYS A 605 -17.67 -27.02 -34.74
C LYS A 605 -18.80 -27.75 -34.02
N ASP A 606 -20.03 -27.58 -34.52
CA ASP A 606 -21.21 -28.34 -34.10
C ASP A 606 -21.50 -28.26 -32.58
N LEU A 607 -21.13 -27.16 -31.92
CA LEU A 607 -21.46 -26.94 -30.52
C LEU A 607 -22.97 -26.90 -30.30
N GLU A 608 -23.41 -27.39 -29.15
CA GLU A 608 -24.81 -27.38 -28.74
C GLU A 608 -25.15 -26.12 -27.94
N ILE A 609 -26.41 -25.74 -27.93
CA ILE A 609 -26.97 -24.63 -27.16
C ILE A 609 -27.68 -25.20 -25.93
N LEU A 610 -27.37 -24.64 -24.76
CA LEU A 610 -28.04 -24.97 -23.50
C LEU A 610 -29.37 -24.22 -23.39
N GLN A 611 -30.49 -24.95 -23.46
CA GLN A 611 -31.84 -24.38 -23.34
C GLN A 611 -32.43 -24.46 -21.93
N GLY A 612 -31.78 -25.20 -21.03
CA GLY A 612 -32.22 -25.35 -19.66
C GLY A 612 -31.88 -26.71 -19.10
N PHE A 613 -32.66 -27.15 -18.12
CA PHE A 613 -32.48 -28.43 -17.45
C PHE A 613 -33.84 -29.11 -17.31
N ASP A 614 -33.85 -30.42 -17.54
CA ASP A 614 -35.02 -31.26 -17.34
C ASP A 614 -35.47 -31.20 -15.86
N PRO A 615 -36.74 -30.89 -15.57
CA PRO A 615 -37.21 -30.72 -14.18
C PRO A 615 -37.14 -31.98 -13.33
N GLU A 616 -37.22 -33.18 -13.93
CA GLU A 616 -37.27 -34.45 -13.19
C GLU A 616 -35.87 -35.03 -12.94
N SER A 617 -35.05 -35.11 -13.99
CA SER A 617 -33.71 -35.69 -13.94
C SER A 617 -32.62 -34.69 -13.57
N GLY A 618 -32.89 -33.38 -13.73
CA GLY A 618 -31.88 -32.33 -13.60
C GLY A 618 -30.84 -32.31 -14.74
N ALA A 619 -31.03 -33.13 -15.78
CA ALA A 619 -30.11 -33.21 -16.92
C ALA A 619 -30.19 -31.96 -17.82
N PRO A 620 -29.07 -31.51 -18.43
CA PRO A 620 -29.10 -30.38 -19.33
C PRO A 620 -29.87 -30.69 -20.62
N ILE A 621 -30.69 -29.75 -21.06
CA ILE A 621 -31.41 -29.79 -22.35
C ILE A 621 -30.53 -29.07 -23.37
N LEU A 622 -29.97 -29.82 -24.31
CA LEU A 622 -29.07 -29.34 -25.34
C LEU A 622 -29.72 -29.47 -26.72
N VAL A 623 -29.57 -28.45 -27.56
CA VAL A 623 -30.00 -28.48 -28.96
C VAL A 623 -28.83 -28.13 -29.87
N LYS A 624 -28.76 -28.70 -31.06
CA LYS A 624 -27.68 -28.35 -32.01
C LYS A 624 -27.82 -26.91 -32.46
N ALA A 625 -26.72 -26.17 -32.46
CA ALA A 625 -26.65 -24.89 -33.16
C ALA A 625 -26.78 -25.12 -34.67
N THR A 626 -27.44 -24.18 -35.35
CA THR A 626 -27.64 -24.21 -36.80
C THR A 626 -26.71 -23.26 -37.53
N GLY A 627 -26.22 -22.20 -36.85
CA GLY A 627 -25.21 -21.28 -37.36
C GLY A 627 -23.77 -21.72 -37.05
N TYR A 628 -22.82 -21.26 -37.86
CA TYR A 628 -21.39 -21.36 -37.55
C TYR A 628 -20.90 -20.08 -36.86
N ILE A 629 -19.85 -20.22 -36.05
CA ILE A 629 -19.22 -19.10 -35.36
C ILE A 629 -18.23 -18.40 -36.31
N THR A 630 -18.23 -17.07 -36.33
CA THR A 630 -17.26 -16.26 -37.09
C THR A 630 -16.29 -15.51 -36.18
N LEU A 631 -15.14 -15.07 -36.73
CA LEU A 631 -14.20 -14.22 -36.00
C LEU A 631 -14.86 -12.91 -35.55
N ARG A 632 -15.69 -12.28 -36.40
CA ARG A 632 -16.45 -11.07 -36.04
C ARG A 632 -17.30 -11.31 -34.80
N GLN A 633 -17.94 -12.47 -34.70
CA GLN A 633 -18.78 -12.81 -33.55
C GLN A 633 -17.96 -13.10 -32.28
N LEU A 634 -16.77 -13.70 -32.42
CA LEU A 634 -15.83 -13.89 -31.32
C LEU A 634 -15.36 -12.54 -30.73
N LEU A 635 -15.05 -11.56 -31.59
CA LEU A 635 -14.57 -10.23 -31.19
C LEU A 635 -15.69 -9.30 -30.67
N THR A 636 -16.94 -9.55 -31.06
CA THR A 636 -18.09 -8.69 -30.69
C THR A 636 -18.98 -9.26 -29.60
N HIS A 637 -18.60 -10.41 -29.00
CA HIS A 637 -19.40 -11.07 -27.97
C HIS A 637 -20.78 -11.52 -28.46
N THR A 638 -20.86 -11.98 -29.71
CA THR A 638 -22.11 -12.43 -30.35
C THR A 638 -22.05 -13.89 -30.84
N SER A 639 -21.02 -14.65 -30.47
CA SER A 639 -20.84 -16.04 -30.90
C SER A 639 -21.74 -17.07 -30.21
N GLY A 640 -22.46 -16.68 -29.15
CA GLY A 640 -23.19 -17.62 -28.27
C GLY A 640 -22.35 -18.16 -27.11
N LEU A 641 -21.02 -18.02 -27.15
CA LEU A 641 -20.16 -18.37 -26.01
C LEU A 641 -20.42 -17.44 -24.83
N ALA A 642 -20.17 -17.92 -23.61
CA ALA A 642 -20.22 -17.10 -22.40
C ALA A 642 -19.18 -17.56 -21.38
N TYR A 643 -18.80 -16.67 -20.45
CA TYR A 643 -17.98 -17.07 -19.32
C TYR A 643 -18.83 -17.85 -18.30
N GLU A 644 -18.49 -19.11 -18.06
CA GLU A 644 -19.19 -19.97 -17.09
C GLU A 644 -19.24 -19.38 -15.68
N LYS A 645 -18.15 -18.73 -15.22
CA LYS A 645 -18.07 -18.11 -13.89
C LYS A 645 -19.21 -17.10 -13.65
N PHE A 646 -19.64 -16.41 -14.70
CA PHE A 646 -20.63 -15.33 -14.65
C PHE A 646 -22.01 -15.75 -15.19
N THR A 647 -22.17 -17.01 -15.61
CA THR A 647 -23.40 -17.51 -16.26
C THR A 647 -23.97 -18.68 -15.45
N PRO A 648 -24.98 -18.47 -14.60
CA PRO A 648 -25.53 -19.49 -13.69
C PRO A 648 -25.85 -20.84 -14.34
N GLU A 649 -26.41 -20.81 -15.55
CA GLU A 649 -26.79 -21.98 -16.33
C GLU A 649 -25.57 -22.84 -16.68
N LEU A 650 -24.47 -22.19 -17.09
CA LEU A 650 -23.22 -22.88 -17.40
C LEU A 650 -22.51 -23.40 -16.15
N ARG A 651 -22.62 -22.70 -15.01
CA ARG A 651 -22.15 -23.25 -13.72
C ARG A 651 -22.90 -24.52 -13.34
N LYS A 652 -24.22 -24.54 -13.53
CA LYS A 652 -25.05 -25.72 -13.30
C LYS A 652 -24.70 -26.85 -14.27
N TRP A 653 -24.40 -26.53 -15.53
CA TRP A 653 -23.97 -27.52 -16.52
C TRP A 653 -22.60 -28.15 -16.18
N ARG A 654 -21.63 -27.37 -15.69
CA ARG A 654 -20.36 -27.89 -15.17
C ARG A 654 -20.58 -28.79 -13.95
N ALA A 655 -21.40 -28.33 -13.01
CA ALA A 655 -21.70 -29.08 -11.78
C ALA A 655 -22.36 -30.43 -12.07
N SER A 656 -23.25 -30.54 -13.07
CA SER A 656 -23.85 -31.83 -13.45
C SER A 656 -22.85 -32.84 -14.01
N ARG A 657 -21.64 -32.39 -14.37
CA ARG A 657 -20.51 -33.21 -14.85
C ARG A 657 -19.43 -33.41 -13.79
N GLY A 658 -19.61 -32.89 -12.58
CA GLY A 658 -18.60 -32.91 -11.53
C GLY A 658 -17.36 -32.06 -11.86
N GLU A 659 -17.49 -31.08 -12.75
CA GLU A 659 -16.39 -30.23 -13.20
C GLU A 659 -16.44 -28.88 -12.45
N PRO A 660 -15.29 -28.36 -11.96
CA PRO A 660 -15.25 -27.05 -11.33
C PRO A 660 -15.31 -25.92 -12.36
N THR A 661 -15.85 -24.77 -11.97
CA THR A 661 -15.76 -23.54 -12.77
C THR A 661 -14.50 -22.77 -12.40
N SER A 662 -13.72 -22.33 -13.38
CA SER A 662 -12.50 -21.56 -13.09
C SER A 662 -12.11 -20.64 -14.24
N LEU A 663 -11.58 -19.46 -13.88
CA LEU A 663 -10.95 -18.57 -14.84
C LEU A 663 -9.53 -18.98 -15.20
N THR A 664 -8.88 -19.87 -14.46
CA THR A 664 -7.43 -20.15 -14.57
C THR A 664 -7.11 -21.63 -14.81
N ALA A 665 -8.08 -22.53 -14.68
CA ALA A 665 -7.83 -23.97 -14.74
C ALA A 665 -7.57 -24.45 -16.18
N GLY A 666 -6.43 -25.10 -16.38
CA GLY A 666 -6.13 -25.84 -17.61
C GLY A 666 -6.12 -25.00 -18.88
N THR A 667 -6.47 -25.63 -20.00
CA THR A 667 -6.41 -25.01 -21.33
C THR A 667 -7.64 -24.15 -21.63
N ILE A 668 -7.53 -23.30 -22.65
CA ILE A 668 -8.65 -22.56 -23.24
C ILE A 668 -9.73 -23.54 -23.73
N GLU A 669 -9.34 -24.66 -24.34
CA GLU A 669 -10.30 -25.69 -24.76
C GLU A 669 -11.05 -26.27 -23.56
N TYR A 670 -10.33 -26.64 -22.49
CA TYR A 670 -10.97 -27.18 -21.29
C TYR A 670 -11.98 -26.19 -20.70
N ARG A 671 -11.63 -24.90 -20.61
CA ARG A 671 -12.50 -23.87 -20.02
C ARG A 671 -13.68 -23.48 -20.90
N TYR A 672 -13.49 -23.41 -22.21
CA TYR A 672 -14.41 -22.68 -23.10
C TYR A 672 -14.98 -23.50 -24.25
N LYS A 673 -14.69 -24.81 -24.32
CA LYS A 673 -15.45 -25.77 -25.14
C LYS A 673 -16.67 -26.26 -24.38
N ILE A 674 -17.60 -25.35 -24.18
CA ILE A 674 -18.85 -25.54 -23.43
C ILE A 674 -20.04 -25.16 -24.31
N PRO A 675 -21.28 -25.53 -23.93
CA PRO A 675 -22.47 -25.18 -24.71
C PRO A 675 -22.61 -23.67 -24.92
N LEU A 676 -23.19 -23.30 -26.05
CA LEU A 676 -23.60 -21.93 -26.35
C LEU A 676 -24.86 -21.56 -25.54
N MET A 677 -25.06 -20.27 -25.35
CA MET A 677 -26.27 -19.71 -24.72
C MET A 677 -27.35 -19.35 -25.74
N PHE A 678 -26.98 -19.17 -27.00
CA PHE A 678 -27.87 -18.83 -28.12
C PHE A 678 -27.17 -19.11 -29.45
N GLU A 679 -27.95 -19.08 -30.53
CA GLU A 679 -27.45 -19.23 -31.90
C GLU A 679 -26.42 -18.15 -32.27
N PRO A 680 -25.28 -18.50 -32.88
CA PRO A 680 -24.27 -17.52 -33.28
C PRO A 680 -24.87 -16.35 -34.09
N GLY A 681 -24.60 -15.13 -33.65
CA GLY A 681 -25.07 -13.88 -34.25
C GLY A 681 -26.45 -13.41 -33.78
N GLN A 682 -27.20 -14.15 -32.95
CA GLN A 682 -28.57 -13.76 -32.57
C GLN A 682 -28.65 -12.83 -31.35
N ALA A 683 -27.69 -12.87 -30.44
CA ALA A 683 -27.70 -12.08 -29.21
C ALA A 683 -26.29 -11.60 -28.82
N PHE A 684 -26.21 -10.83 -27.74
CA PHE A 684 -24.98 -10.31 -27.16
C PHE A 684 -24.78 -10.89 -25.76
N GLN A 685 -23.61 -11.48 -25.49
CA GLN A 685 -23.23 -12.00 -24.18
C GLN A 685 -21.71 -11.98 -24.02
N TYR A 686 -21.24 -11.38 -22.93
CA TYR A 686 -19.81 -11.27 -22.66
C TYR A 686 -19.15 -12.65 -22.54
N SER A 687 -18.04 -12.85 -23.26
CA SER A 687 -17.57 -14.20 -23.61
C SER A 687 -16.05 -14.32 -23.74
N PRO A 688 -15.52 -15.56 -23.71
CA PRO A 688 -14.12 -15.88 -24.00
C PRO A 688 -13.78 -15.86 -25.51
N GLY A 689 -14.57 -15.16 -26.35
CA GLY A 689 -14.36 -15.17 -27.80
C GLY A 689 -12.95 -14.72 -28.22
N HIS A 690 -12.35 -13.78 -27.48
CA HIS A 690 -10.98 -13.32 -27.73
C HIS A 690 -9.91 -14.37 -27.37
N ASP A 691 -10.17 -15.26 -26.41
CA ASP A 691 -9.26 -16.37 -26.11
C ASP A 691 -9.21 -17.34 -27.31
N TRP A 692 -10.36 -17.63 -27.91
CA TRP A 692 -10.46 -18.40 -29.15
C TRP A 692 -9.86 -17.67 -30.37
N ALA A 693 -10.07 -16.35 -30.50
CA ALA A 693 -9.42 -15.56 -31.55
C ALA A 693 -7.88 -15.63 -31.41
N GLY A 694 -7.36 -15.64 -30.19
CA GLY A 694 -5.96 -15.92 -29.88
C GLY A 694 -5.50 -17.25 -30.47
N LYS A 695 -6.20 -18.36 -30.16
CA LYS A 695 -5.90 -19.68 -30.73
C LYS A 695 -5.95 -19.69 -32.27
N MET A 696 -6.84 -18.91 -32.87
CA MET A 696 -6.95 -18.77 -34.32
C MET A 696 -5.70 -18.11 -34.91
N ILE A 697 -5.19 -17.05 -34.28
CA ILE A 697 -3.93 -16.37 -34.65
C ILE A 697 -2.75 -17.35 -34.51
N GLU A 698 -2.68 -18.08 -33.40
CA GLU A 698 -1.61 -19.07 -33.14
C GLU A 698 -1.55 -20.13 -34.24
N ARG A 699 -2.70 -20.72 -34.58
CA ARG A 699 -2.79 -21.79 -35.58
C ARG A 699 -2.50 -21.31 -36.99
N ALA A 700 -2.98 -20.11 -37.35
CA ALA A 700 -2.69 -19.52 -38.66
C ALA A 700 -1.20 -19.21 -38.84
N ASN A 701 -0.49 -18.84 -37.76
CA ASN A 701 0.89 -18.37 -37.82
C ASN A 701 1.93 -19.39 -37.31
N LYS A 702 1.49 -20.51 -36.73
CA LYS A 702 2.33 -21.56 -36.15
C LYS A 702 3.32 -21.02 -35.10
N MET A 703 2.86 -20.10 -34.27
CA MET A 703 3.61 -19.48 -33.18
C MET A 703 2.65 -19.19 -32.03
N SER A 704 3.17 -18.96 -30.82
CA SER A 704 2.31 -18.54 -29.70
C SER A 704 1.76 -17.13 -29.91
N LEU A 705 0.68 -16.78 -29.23
CA LEU A 705 0.10 -15.44 -29.32
C LEU A 705 1.08 -14.39 -28.76
N GLU A 706 1.83 -14.72 -27.71
CA GLU A 706 2.92 -13.90 -27.17
C GLU A 706 3.96 -13.57 -28.25
N GLN A 707 4.45 -14.57 -28.99
CA GLN A 707 5.42 -14.38 -30.08
C GLN A 707 4.84 -13.50 -31.19
N TYR A 708 3.56 -13.68 -31.51
CA TYR A 708 2.88 -12.85 -32.49
C TYR A 708 2.78 -11.39 -32.03
N MET A 709 2.39 -11.14 -30.77
CA MET A 709 2.34 -9.80 -30.19
C MET A 709 3.72 -9.14 -30.10
N GLN A 710 4.77 -9.90 -29.76
CA GLN A 710 6.15 -9.42 -29.77
C GLN A 710 6.54 -8.86 -31.14
N ARG A 711 6.23 -9.60 -32.21
CA ARG A 711 6.57 -9.20 -33.58
C ARG A 711 5.71 -8.06 -34.11
N ASN A 712 4.40 -8.10 -33.86
CA ASN A 712 3.43 -7.27 -34.58
C ASN A 712 2.80 -6.14 -33.75
N ILE A 713 3.06 -6.09 -32.44
CA ILE A 713 2.67 -4.98 -31.56
C ILE A 713 3.90 -4.37 -30.89
N MET A 714 4.70 -5.21 -30.23
CA MET A 714 5.79 -4.70 -29.39
C MET A 714 6.92 -4.08 -30.19
N ALA A 715 7.43 -4.78 -31.21
CA ALA A 715 8.51 -4.28 -32.04
C ALA A 715 8.14 -2.97 -32.79
N PRO A 716 6.96 -2.84 -33.44
CA PRO A 716 6.55 -1.59 -34.10
C PRO A 716 6.41 -0.38 -33.15
N LEU A 717 6.11 -0.63 -31.87
CA LEU A 717 5.88 0.42 -30.88
C LEU A 717 7.00 0.57 -29.85
N ASN A 718 8.08 -0.20 -29.99
CA ASN A 718 9.17 -0.27 -29.02
C ASN A 718 8.66 -0.51 -27.58
N ILE A 719 7.89 -1.58 -27.39
CA ILE A 719 7.41 -2.07 -26.09
C ILE A 719 8.31 -3.24 -25.66
N GLU A 720 8.76 -3.23 -24.41
CA GLU A 720 9.70 -4.23 -23.90
C GLU A 720 9.14 -5.06 -22.74
N ASP A 721 7.94 -4.72 -22.25
CA ASP A 721 7.41 -5.25 -21.00
C ASP A 721 5.98 -5.79 -21.08
N LEU A 722 5.62 -6.35 -22.24
CA LEU A 722 4.38 -7.07 -22.47
C LEU A 722 4.68 -8.58 -22.48
N THR A 723 3.95 -9.35 -21.68
CA THR A 723 4.08 -10.82 -21.63
C THR A 723 2.77 -11.51 -21.20
N PHE A 724 2.55 -12.75 -21.62
CA PHE A 724 1.53 -13.64 -21.03
C PHE A 724 2.09 -14.48 -19.87
N HIS A 725 3.40 -14.64 -19.82
CA HIS A 725 4.14 -15.51 -18.91
C HIS A 725 5.11 -14.70 -18.05
N ILE A 726 4.57 -13.93 -17.09
CA ILE A 726 5.37 -13.05 -16.23
C ILE A 726 6.40 -13.81 -15.39
N GLU A 727 6.12 -15.07 -15.03
CA GLU A 727 7.00 -16.00 -14.31
C GLU A 727 8.29 -16.31 -15.08
N LYS A 728 8.27 -16.21 -16.42
CA LYS A 728 9.44 -16.41 -17.29
C LYS A 728 10.23 -15.12 -17.52
N ASN A 729 9.78 -13.99 -16.97
CA ASN A 729 10.34 -12.67 -17.23
C ASN A 729 10.72 -11.94 -15.92
N PRO A 730 11.87 -12.26 -15.29
CA PRO A 730 12.26 -11.71 -13.99
C PRO A 730 12.31 -10.18 -13.93
N SER A 731 12.69 -9.51 -15.03
CA SER A 731 12.72 -8.05 -15.12
C SER A 731 11.31 -7.43 -15.10
N ILE A 732 10.35 -8.07 -15.75
CA ILE A 732 8.94 -7.67 -15.75
C ILE A 732 8.31 -8.01 -14.39
N LEU A 733 8.56 -9.22 -13.87
CA LEU A 733 8.07 -9.69 -12.57
C LEU A 733 8.52 -8.79 -11.42
N SER A 734 9.76 -8.29 -11.45
CA SER A 734 10.27 -7.37 -10.42
C SER A 734 9.54 -6.03 -10.31
N ARG A 735 8.72 -5.69 -11.31
CA ARG A 735 7.86 -4.49 -11.33
C ARG A 735 6.37 -4.84 -11.21
N TYR A 736 6.03 -6.11 -11.01
CA TYR A 736 4.64 -6.57 -10.93
C TYR A 736 3.97 -5.98 -9.69
N VAL A 737 2.90 -5.22 -9.93
CA VAL A 737 2.16 -4.54 -8.87
C VAL A 737 1.11 -5.48 -8.29
N ASP A 738 1.09 -5.60 -6.96
CA ASP A 738 0.15 -6.47 -6.27
C ASP A 738 -1.29 -5.95 -6.36
N MET A 739 -2.23 -6.88 -6.45
CA MET A 739 -3.65 -6.55 -6.39
C MET A 739 -4.13 -6.43 -4.94
N ALA A 740 -4.94 -5.42 -4.65
CA ALA A 740 -5.80 -5.40 -3.47
C ALA A 740 -7.20 -5.91 -3.83
N VAL A 741 -7.91 -6.49 -2.88
CA VAL A 741 -9.34 -6.84 -3.01
C VAL A 741 -10.14 -6.03 -1.99
N ARG A 742 -11.42 -5.76 -2.27
CA ARG A 742 -12.31 -5.21 -1.25
C ARG A 742 -13.08 -6.33 -0.57
N GLU A 743 -13.10 -6.32 0.75
CA GLU A 743 -13.89 -7.25 1.54
C GLU A 743 -15.39 -7.14 1.24
N GLY A 744 -16.10 -8.26 1.43
CA GLY A 744 -17.54 -8.35 1.20
C GLY A 744 -17.94 -8.99 -0.13
N GLY A 745 -16.99 -9.43 -0.95
CA GLY A 745 -17.24 -10.27 -2.13
C GLY A 745 -17.58 -9.53 -3.42
N GLU A 746 -17.88 -10.30 -4.47
CA GLU A 746 -18.21 -9.81 -5.82
C GLU A 746 -19.65 -10.17 -6.22
N THR A 747 -20.30 -9.30 -6.99
CA THR A 747 -21.52 -9.64 -7.72
C THR A 747 -21.20 -10.57 -8.90
N PRO A 748 -22.19 -11.21 -9.53
CA PRO A 748 -21.97 -12.01 -10.74
C PRO A 748 -21.34 -11.25 -11.92
N PHE A 749 -21.36 -9.91 -11.92
CA PHE A 749 -20.73 -9.08 -12.95
C PHE A 749 -19.34 -8.55 -12.54
N GLY A 750 -18.81 -9.02 -11.42
CA GLY A 750 -17.47 -8.66 -10.92
C GLY A 750 -17.39 -7.26 -10.31
N THR A 751 -18.52 -6.71 -9.83
CA THR A 751 -18.55 -5.47 -9.04
C THR A 751 -18.64 -5.78 -7.54
N ALA A 752 -18.53 -4.75 -6.69
CA ALA A 752 -18.48 -4.92 -5.25
C ALA A 752 -19.85 -5.29 -4.69
N ALA A 753 -19.95 -6.45 -4.03
CA ALA A 753 -21.15 -6.75 -3.26
C ALA A 753 -21.25 -5.85 -2.01
N ASN A 754 -20.11 -5.45 -1.42
CA ASN A 754 -20.04 -4.38 -0.43
C ASN A 754 -19.14 -3.23 -0.91
N PRO A 755 -19.72 -2.15 -1.50
CA PRO A 755 -18.94 -1.00 -1.96
C PRO A 755 -18.15 -0.27 -0.86
N ASN A 756 -18.55 -0.42 0.40
CA ASN A 756 -17.92 0.22 1.56
C ASN A 756 -16.97 -0.71 2.33
N GLY A 757 -16.71 -1.93 1.82
CA GLY A 757 -15.77 -2.85 2.45
C GLY A 757 -14.34 -2.31 2.48
N THR A 758 -13.51 -2.82 3.39
CA THR A 758 -12.10 -2.43 3.50
C THR A 758 -11.30 -2.99 2.34
N LEU A 759 -10.29 -2.24 1.86
CA LEU A 759 -9.30 -2.78 0.92
C LEU A 759 -8.22 -3.55 1.66
N VAL A 760 -8.00 -4.78 1.25
CA VAL A 760 -7.00 -5.67 1.83
C VAL A 760 -6.12 -6.27 0.74
N TYR A 761 -4.88 -6.58 1.09
CA TYR A 761 -4.06 -7.45 0.25
C TYR A 761 -4.67 -8.86 0.25
N SER A 762 -4.68 -9.51 -0.91
CA SER A 762 -5.13 -10.90 -1.04
C SER A 762 -3.99 -11.76 -1.57
N GLU A 763 -3.70 -12.85 -0.87
CA GLU A 763 -2.83 -13.91 -1.40
C GLU A 763 -3.53 -14.74 -2.49
N ASP A 764 -4.87 -14.73 -2.50
CA ASP A 764 -5.67 -15.42 -3.50
C ASP A 764 -5.63 -14.66 -4.83
N LYS A 765 -4.84 -15.19 -5.77
CA LYS A 765 -4.74 -14.61 -7.10
C LYS A 765 -5.96 -14.99 -7.94
N ILE A 766 -6.78 -14.01 -8.30
CA ILE A 766 -7.89 -14.17 -9.28
C ILE A 766 -7.37 -14.76 -10.60
N TRP A 767 -6.14 -14.39 -10.97
CA TRP A 767 -5.42 -14.89 -12.13
C TRP A 767 -4.07 -15.44 -11.71
N THR A 768 -3.85 -16.74 -11.92
CA THR A 768 -2.58 -17.38 -11.57
C THR A 768 -1.55 -17.13 -12.66
N GLN A 769 -0.27 -17.09 -12.28
CA GLN A 769 0.83 -16.78 -13.21
C GLN A 769 1.23 -17.99 -14.08
N ASP A 770 0.93 -19.21 -13.61
CA ASP A 770 1.28 -20.49 -14.23
C ASP A 770 0.28 -20.94 -15.32
N GLN A 771 -0.14 -20.00 -16.17
CA GLN A 771 -1.10 -20.31 -17.23
C GLN A 771 -0.48 -21.20 -18.31
N THR A 772 -1.24 -22.19 -18.76
CA THR A 772 -0.81 -23.10 -19.84
C THR A 772 -0.88 -22.45 -21.21
N ASP A 773 -1.89 -21.61 -21.45
CA ASP A 773 -2.18 -20.98 -22.74
C ASP A 773 -2.03 -19.45 -22.68
N ASP A 774 -1.64 -18.85 -23.80
CA ASP A 774 -1.74 -17.40 -24.02
C ASP A 774 -3.21 -16.97 -24.15
N CYS A 775 -3.82 -16.59 -23.02
CA CYS A 775 -5.25 -16.29 -22.96
C CYS A 775 -5.59 -14.89 -23.50
N GLY A 776 -5.83 -14.79 -24.82
CA GLY A 776 -6.07 -13.53 -25.54
C GLY A 776 -7.26 -12.68 -25.06
N GLY A 777 -8.11 -13.20 -24.17
CA GLY A 777 -9.20 -12.45 -23.54
C GLY A 777 -8.83 -11.81 -22.20
N ILE A 778 -7.73 -12.21 -21.56
CA ILE A 778 -7.50 -11.89 -20.14
C ILE A 778 -6.02 -11.90 -19.68
N GLY A 779 -5.09 -12.52 -20.40
CA GLY A 779 -3.83 -13.01 -19.82
C GLY A 779 -2.62 -12.07 -19.81
N VAL A 780 -2.68 -10.87 -20.41
CA VAL A 780 -1.48 -10.03 -20.56
C VAL A 780 -1.09 -9.33 -19.26
N TYR A 781 0.23 -9.24 -19.05
CA TYR A 781 0.89 -8.34 -18.12
C TYR A 781 1.63 -7.26 -18.90
N ILE A 782 1.44 -5.99 -18.53
CA ILE A 782 2.10 -4.85 -19.19
C ILE A 782 2.09 -3.60 -18.30
N SER A 783 3.04 -2.68 -18.49
CA SER A 783 2.95 -1.34 -17.89
C SER A 783 1.97 -0.43 -18.62
N ILE A 784 1.33 0.49 -17.90
CA ILE A 784 0.35 1.41 -18.48
C ILE A 784 0.97 2.34 -19.55
N PRO A 785 2.18 2.91 -19.39
CA PRO A 785 2.83 3.67 -20.46
C PRO A 785 3.03 2.86 -21.74
N SER A 786 3.40 1.58 -21.64
CA SER A 786 3.53 0.70 -22.81
C SER A 786 2.19 0.41 -23.47
N TYR A 787 1.14 0.13 -22.68
CA TYR A 787 -0.21 -0.03 -23.24
C TYR A 787 -0.72 1.26 -23.89
N GLN A 788 -0.41 2.42 -23.31
CA GLN A 788 -0.77 3.72 -23.89
C GLN A 788 -0.18 3.93 -25.28
N LYS A 789 1.00 3.38 -25.60
CA LYS A 789 1.55 3.44 -26.97
C LYS A 789 0.62 2.75 -27.98
N VAL A 790 0.01 1.63 -27.61
CA VAL A 790 -0.97 0.91 -28.44
C VAL A 790 -2.22 1.78 -28.64
N VAL A 791 -2.80 2.28 -27.54
CA VAL A 791 -4.03 3.10 -27.60
C VAL A 791 -3.78 4.39 -28.38
N HIS A 792 -2.62 5.01 -28.22
CA HIS A 792 -2.21 6.19 -28.97
C HIS A 792 -2.13 5.89 -30.48
N SER A 793 -1.41 4.84 -30.89
CA SER A 793 -1.25 4.46 -32.31
C SER A 793 -2.60 4.26 -33.00
N ILE A 794 -3.55 3.55 -32.39
CA ILE A 794 -4.90 3.37 -32.98
C ILE A 794 -5.75 4.65 -32.95
N THR A 795 -5.49 5.56 -31.98
CA THR A 795 -6.21 6.84 -31.90
C THR A 795 -5.83 7.77 -33.05
N ILE A 796 -4.53 7.84 -33.36
CA ILE A 796 -4.03 8.69 -34.45
C ILE A 796 -3.99 7.98 -35.80
N SER A 797 -4.24 6.66 -35.80
CA SER A 797 -4.23 5.82 -37.00
C SER A 797 -2.90 5.92 -37.77
N ASP A 798 -1.76 5.86 -37.07
CA ASP A 798 -0.42 6.11 -37.63
C ASP A 798 0.11 5.03 -38.58
N GLY A 799 -0.66 3.97 -38.82
CA GLY A 799 -0.28 2.89 -39.73
C GLY A 799 0.73 1.88 -39.16
N LYS A 800 1.17 2.04 -37.89
CA LYS A 800 2.17 1.13 -37.31
C LYS A 800 1.59 -0.24 -36.96
N LEU A 801 0.33 -0.29 -36.53
CA LEU A 801 -0.33 -1.52 -36.10
C LEU A 801 -1.32 -2.06 -37.13
N LEU A 802 -2.09 -1.18 -37.76
CA LEU A 802 -3.14 -1.50 -38.73
C LEU A 802 -3.11 -0.44 -39.83
N SER A 803 -3.47 -0.80 -41.07
CA SER A 803 -3.79 0.24 -42.06
C SER A 803 -4.94 1.12 -41.59
N ALA A 804 -5.07 2.32 -42.17
CA ALA A 804 -6.18 3.22 -41.89
C ALA A 804 -7.55 2.52 -42.07
N LYS A 805 -7.69 1.68 -43.11
CA LYS A 805 -8.93 0.92 -43.36
C LYS A 805 -9.24 -0.07 -42.24
N MET A 806 -8.25 -0.85 -41.77
CA MET A 806 -8.48 -1.79 -40.68
C MET A 806 -8.65 -1.08 -39.33
N ASN A 807 -8.00 0.06 -39.14
CA ASN A 807 -8.20 0.88 -37.95
C ASN A 807 -9.60 1.51 -37.94
N ASP A 808 -10.18 1.87 -39.10
CA ASP A 808 -11.57 2.28 -39.19
C ASP A 808 -12.52 1.12 -38.88
N GLU A 809 -12.25 -0.08 -39.39
CA GLU A 809 -13.03 -1.29 -39.08
C GLU A 809 -12.96 -1.67 -37.59
N LEU A 810 -11.82 -1.45 -36.93
CA LEU A 810 -11.64 -1.68 -35.49
C LEU A 810 -12.61 -0.83 -34.64
N PHE A 811 -12.88 0.42 -35.06
CA PHE A 811 -13.74 1.37 -34.35
C PHE A 811 -15.20 1.36 -34.82
N ARG A 812 -15.52 0.65 -35.90
CA ARG A 812 -16.88 0.59 -36.45
C ARG A 812 -17.77 -0.25 -35.53
N GLY A 813 -18.93 0.28 -35.14
CA GLY A 813 -19.99 -0.48 -34.47
C GLY A 813 -20.43 -1.70 -35.29
N GLN A 814 -20.59 -2.84 -34.62
CA GLN A 814 -20.81 -4.13 -35.27
C GLN A 814 -22.15 -4.76 -34.92
N LEU A 815 -22.85 -4.27 -33.90
CA LEU A 815 -24.04 -4.94 -33.38
C LEU A 815 -25.28 -4.64 -34.24
N SER A 816 -26.13 -5.65 -34.39
CA SER A 816 -27.47 -5.50 -34.97
C SER A 816 -28.43 -4.80 -34.00
N ASP A 817 -29.57 -4.32 -34.48
CA ASP A 817 -30.58 -3.68 -33.62
C ASP A 817 -31.06 -4.59 -32.48
N THR A 818 -31.19 -5.90 -32.73
CA THR A 818 -31.57 -6.89 -31.71
C THR A 818 -30.50 -7.04 -30.64
N GLN A 819 -29.22 -7.08 -31.03
CA GLN A 819 -28.10 -7.17 -30.09
C GLN A 819 -27.95 -5.86 -29.29
N LEU A 820 -28.11 -4.71 -29.94
CA LEU A 820 -28.12 -3.40 -29.29
C LEU A 820 -29.25 -3.26 -28.27
N ALA A 821 -30.41 -3.87 -28.49
CA ALA A 821 -31.49 -3.88 -27.52
C ALA A 821 -31.07 -4.55 -26.19
N ILE A 822 -30.28 -5.64 -26.25
CA ILE A 822 -29.75 -6.32 -25.07
C ILE A 822 -28.73 -5.44 -24.34
N VAL A 823 -27.84 -4.77 -25.08
CA VAL A 823 -26.90 -3.81 -24.50
C VAL A 823 -27.65 -2.69 -23.79
N ARG A 824 -28.64 -2.08 -24.44
CA ARG A 824 -29.46 -1.00 -23.87
C ARG A 824 -30.23 -1.45 -22.62
N ALA A 825 -30.78 -2.66 -22.62
CA ALA A 825 -31.44 -3.25 -21.45
C ALA A 825 -30.44 -3.42 -20.29
N SER A 826 -29.23 -3.89 -20.59
CA SER A 826 -28.16 -4.03 -19.60
C SER A 826 -27.78 -2.69 -18.97
N LEU A 827 -27.83 -1.59 -19.74
CA LEU A 827 -27.57 -0.25 -19.21
C LEU A 827 -28.66 0.26 -18.25
N GLN A 828 -29.85 -0.36 -18.21
CA GLN A 828 -30.90 0.01 -17.26
C GLN A 828 -30.69 -0.60 -15.87
N VAL A 829 -29.78 -1.57 -15.74
CA VAL A 829 -29.47 -2.25 -14.48
C VAL A 829 -28.13 -1.72 -13.98
N ASP A 830 -28.06 -1.28 -12.71
CA ASP A 830 -26.89 -0.57 -12.19
C ASP A 830 -25.58 -1.37 -12.29
N ASP A 831 -25.62 -2.66 -11.97
CA ASP A 831 -24.43 -3.51 -11.94
C ASP A 831 -23.87 -3.79 -13.36
N PRO A 832 -24.65 -4.31 -14.34
CA PRO A 832 -24.20 -4.38 -15.73
C PRO A 832 -23.87 -3.01 -16.35
N ARG A 833 -24.53 -1.92 -15.96
CA ARG A 833 -24.18 -0.57 -16.41
C ARG A 833 -22.80 -0.16 -15.90
N ALA A 834 -22.48 -0.41 -14.63
CA ALA A 834 -21.14 -0.17 -14.09
C ALA A 834 -20.08 -0.98 -14.84
N PHE A 835 -20.46 -2.14 -15.39
CA PHE A 835 -19.66 -2.94 -16.30
C PHE A 835 -19.48 -2.30 -17.69
N PHE A 836 -20.55 -2.16 -18.47
CA PHE A 836 -20.48 -1.77 -19.89
C PHE A 836 -20.33 -0.26 -20.12
N ALA A 837 -20.74 0.58 -19.17
CA ALA A 837 -20.83 2.03 -19.34
C ALA A 837 -20.35 2.82 -18.10
N PRO A 838 -19.11 2.57 -17.62
CA PRO A 838 -18.60 3.20 -16.40
C PRO A 838 -18.56 4.73 -16.55
N GLY A 839 -19.26 5.41 -15.63
CA GLY A 839 -19.36 6.86 -15.58
C GLY A 839 -20.21 7.49 -16.70
N LEU A 840 -21.06 6.69 -17.37
CA LEU A 840 -22.02 7.13 -18.40
C LEU A 840 -23.47 6.99 -17.90
N SER A 841 -24.38 7.75 -18.51
CA SER A 841 -25.80 7.67 -18.19
C SER A 841 -26.43 6.40 -18.77
N LYS A 842 -27.53 5.94 -18.18
CA LYS A 842 -28.31 4.80 -18.68
C LYS A 842 -28.89 5.01 -20.09
N ASP A 843 -29.03 6.27 -20.51
CA ASP A 843 -29.58 6.66 -21.81
C ASP A 843 -28.49 6.86 -22.87
N THR A 844 -27.20 6.70 -22.50
CA THR A 844 -26.09 6.89 -23.44
C THR A 844 -26.16 5.85 -24.55
N LYS A 845 -26.11 6.30 -25.81
CA LYS A 845 -26.09 5.41 -26.97
C LYS A 845 -24.72 4.77 -27.12
N LEU A 846 -24.68 3.44 -27.03
CA LEU A 846 -23.47 2.64 -27.17
C LEU A 846 -23.66 1.56 -28.24
N ASP A 847 -22.56 1.16 -28.85
CA ASP A 847 -22.41 -0.02 -29.70
C ASP A 847 -21.14 -0.78 -29.25
N HIS A 848 -20.89 -1.97 -29.78
CA HIS A 848 -19.65 -2.72 -29.59
C HIS A 848 -18.93 -2.84 -30.93
N ALA A 849 -17.72 -2.29 -30.99
CA ALA A 849 -16.80 -2.40 -32.12
C ALA A 849 -15.94 -3.67 -31.99
N LEU A 850 -14.93 -3.87 -32.84
CA LEU A 850 -14.09 -5.08 -32.75
C LEU A 850 -13.11 -5.06 -31.56
N GLY A 851 -12.84 -3.89 -30.99
CA GLY A 851 -11.91 -3.73 -29.86
C GLY A 851 -12.56 -3.39 -28.50
N GLY A 852 -13.85 -3.05 -28.45
CA GLY A 852 -14.54 -2.64 -27.23
C GLY A 852 -15.84 -1.86 -27.48
N MET A 853 -16.39 -1.23 -26.43
CA MET A 853 -17.58 -0.38 -26.56
C MET A 853 -17.22 0.91 -27.30
N VAL A 854 -18.13 1.39 -28.13
CA VAL A 854 -18.01 2.69 -28.81
C VAL A 854 -19.20 3.58 -28.45
N VAL A 855 -18.91 4.85 -28.15
CA VAL A 855 -19.94 5.86 -27.85
C VAL A 855 -20.53 6.39 -29.16
N GLU A 856 -21.85 6.30 -29.32
CA GLU A 856 -22.54 6.66 -30.57
C GLU A 856 -23.06 8.10 -30.62
N GLU A 857 -22.73 8.91 -29.62
CA GLU A 857 -23.10 10.32 -29.51
C GLU A 857 -22.03 11.18 -28.82
N ASP A 858 -22.06 12.50 -29.05
CA ASP A 858 -21.16 13.43 -28.35
C ASP A 858 -21.66 13.66 -26.91
N ILE A 859 -20.78 13.48 -25.92
CA ILE A 859 -21.06 13.78 -24.52
C ILE A 859 -20.47 15.14 -24.20
N SER A 860 -21.33 16.11 -23.87
CA SER A 860 -20.92 17.50 -23.63
C SER A 860 -19.79 17.60 -22.60
N GLY A 861 -18.72 18.32 -22.97
CA GLY A 861 -17.52 18.50 -22.15
C GLY A 861 -16.70 17.23 -21.88
N ARG A 862 -17.03 16.09 -22.50
CA ARG A 862 -16.39 14.78 -22.26
C ARG A 862 -16.05 14.09 -23.59
N ARG A 863 -16.42 12.80 -23.73
CA ARG A 863 -16.10 11.92 -24.86
C ARG A 863 -16.89 12.33 -26.11
N ARG A 864 -16.28 12.28 -27.28
CA ARG A 864 -16.97 12.48 -28.55
C ARG A 864 -17.55 11.18 -29.09
N LYS A 865 -18.52 11.30 -30.01
CA LYS A 865 -19.01 10.18 -30.82
C LYS A 865 -17.82 9.48 -31.50
N GLY A 866 -17.81 8.16 -31.46
CA GLY A 866 -16.73 7.32 -31.95
C GLY A 866 -15.64 7.03 -30.93
N THR A 867 -15.75 7.52 -29.69
CA THR A 867 -14.80 7.14 -28.62
C THR A 867 -14.95 5.66 -28.30
N MET A 868 -13.90 4.90 -28.50
CA MET A 868 -13.85 3.49 -28.10
C MET A 868 -13.22 3.36 -26.71
N TYR A 869 -13.74 2.47 -25.89
CA TYR A 869 -13.20 2.16 -24.57
C TYR A 869 -13.48 0.71 -24.17
N TRP A 870 -12.68 0.22 -23.23
CA TRP A 870 -12.99 -1.02 -22.51
C TRP A 870 -12.35 -0.97 -21.12
N ILE A 871 -12.54 -2.06 -20.38
CA ILE A 871 -12.17 -2.20 -18.98
C ILE A 871 -11.47 -3.52 -18.71
N GLY A 872 -10.71 -3.56 -17.61
CA GLY A 872 -10.16 -4.79 -17.05
C GLY A 872 -10.61 -4.97 -15.60
N LEU A 873 -10.73 -6.23 -15.17
CA LEU A 873 -11.27 -6.61 -13.86
C LEU A 873 -10.58 -5.90 -12.68
N PRO A 874 -9.23 -5.69 -12.67
CA PRO A 874 -8.54 -4.85 -11.69
C PRO A 874 -8.80 -3.34 -11.81
N ASN A 875 -10.04 -2.92 -12.08
CA ASN A 875 -10.48 -1.53 -12.25
C ASN A 875 -9.61 -0.71 -13.23
N LEU A 876 -9.21 -1.35 -14.33
CA LEU A 876 -8.51 -0.73 -15.45
C LEU A 876 -9.52 -0.11 -16.42
N PHE A 877 -9.20 1.05 -16.98
CA PHE A 877 -10.05 1.73 -17.97
C PHE A 877 -9.17 2.44 -19.01
N TRP A 878 -9.33 2.08 -20.28
CA TRP A 878 -8.68 2.78 -21.40
C TRP A 878 -9.71 3.41 -22.33
N TRP A 879 -9.33 4.47 -23.01
CA TRP A 879 -10.17 5.11 -24.02
C TRP A 879 -9.34 5.70 -25.16
N ALA A 880 -9.93 5.69 -26.36
CA ALA A 880 -9.40 6.27 -27.57
C ALA A 880 -10.47 7.15 -28.23
N ASP A 881 -10.28 8.47 -28.21
CA ASP A 881 -11.16 9.44 -28.87
C ASP A 881 -10.44 10.00 -30.10
N ARG A 882 -10.72 9.40 -31.26
CA ARG A 882 -10.10 9.79 -32.55
C ARG A 882 -10.51 11.19 -32.99
N LYS A 883 -11.73 11.62 -32.67
CA LYS A 883 -12.28 12.92 -33.09
C LYS A 883 -11.70 14.07 -32.26
N ALA A 884 -11.54 13.86 -30.95
CA ALA A 884 -10.83 14.81 -30.09
C ALA A 884 -9.30 14.68 -30.19
N GLY A 885 -8.79 13.58 -30.77
CA GLY A 885 -7.37 13.30 -30.86
C GLY A 885 -6.76 13.12 -29.48
N VAL A 886 -7.45 12.46 -28.56
CA VAL A 886 -6.94 12.20 -27.19
C VAL A 886 -7.20 10.76 -26.80
N SER A 887 -6.27 10.20 -26.05
CA SER A 887 -6.39 8.86 -25.50
C SER A 887 -5.77 8.80 -24.12
N GLY A 888 -6.16 7.78 -23.36
CA GLY A 888 -5.59 7.59 -22.04
C GLY A 888 -5.94 6.25 -21.45
N PHE A 889 -5.33 6.04 -20.29
CA PHE A 889 -5.48 4.86 -19.48
C PHE A 889 -5.47 5.26 -18.01
N LEU A 890 -6.45 4.77 -17.26
CA LEU A 890 -6.53 4.86 -15.82
C LEU A 890 -6.46 3.45 -15.23
N TRP A 891 -5.58 3.27 -14.26
CA TRP A 891 -5.55 2.11 -13.40
C TRP A 891 -5.74 2.49 -11.93
N LYS A 892 -6.43 1.62 -11.19
CA LYS A 892 -6.65 1.68 -9.74
C LYS A 892 -6.33 0.27 -9.19
N SER A 893 -5.40 0.07 -8.23
CA SER A 893 -5.02 -1.30 -7.76
C SER A 893 -6.11 -1.99 -6.97
N VAL A 894 -7.19 -2.39 -7.62
CA VAL A 894 -8.27 -3.07 -6.91
C VAL A 894 -8.72 -4.21 -7.80
N GLY A 895 -8.21 -5.41 -7.54
CA GLY A 895 -8.72 -6.69 -8.01
C GLY A 895 -10.13 -6.88 -7.46
N SER A 896 -11.11 -6.41 -8.24
CA SER A 896 -12.52 -6.20 -7.86
C SER A 896 -12.70 -5.17 -6.75
N ASN A 897 -13.47 -4.10 -7.08
CA ASN A 897 -14.16 -3.18 -6.16
C ASN A 897 -13.62 -1.75 -5.97
N CYS A 898 -13.42 -0.97 -7.05
CA CYS A 898 -13.68 0.48 -7.01
C CYS A 898 -13.88 1.02 -8.44
N ARG A 899 -15.12 1.03 -8.95
CA ARG A 899 -15.43 1.67 -10.24
C ARG A 899 -15.81 3.12 -10.06
#